data_AF-A0A7I8VP08-F1
#
_entry.id   AF-A0A7I8VP08-F1
#
_cell.length_a   1.000
_cell.length_b   1.000
_cell.length_c   1.000
_cell.angle_alpha   90.00
_cell.angle_beta   90.00
_cell.angle_gamma   90.00
#
_symmetry.space_group_name_H-M   'P 1'
#
loop_
_entity.id
_entity.type
_entity.pdbx_description
1 polymer ?
#
loop_
_entity_poly.entity_id
_entity_poly.type
_entity_poly.pdbx_seq_one_letter_code
_entity_poly.pdbx_strand_id
1 'polypeptide(L)'
;MKATVVVIVILIDILSFVKGIREDADYWGKVADEELNIALKVDLKKEKAKNGILYLGDGMGLTTIAAARWYDIQEKKLEGSRESLLSWEKWPFAALSRTYNVDLLTPDSAGTATAFLTGSKTVASVVGVDANVKIKNCSTVEKAKINSIAKSAIAEGKSVGVVTTTRITHATPSALYAHAAYRYYEGSADLPTDQVCEDIASQLINGEVGKKLKVMLGGGRYNFIPKGTYDAEYTNKASKRSDDLNLIEKWKKMKKEDDNLTDEQYKYVQTLDEFNAIDTDKVDYLLGLFNPSHMQYEAHRSEDIWKEPSLSEMVEKAIKILKKNPKGYFLLVEGGRIDHGHHDNQAFLSIKDASAFNEAIAHSQQFISHSDTLQVVTADHSHSFTVSGYSKRTDNILKFATSSNETTLADDKKPYNILAYTTGPGYKTHRKDGPRKDLTKVDTTDPDFVSDSFLPRQWESHGGEDVAIYAKGPWAHLFHSVHEQNYVNHVFEYAMCIGKYKSSCNKTPAGTKIDKNSKEHSEYWKKIGENELKIALEKKKLSQKAKNTVLFVGDGMGLSTVTAARWHHAQKRQIVGSKSQLLSWEDWPDIGLSRTYTVDSLTADSAGSGTALLSGIKTYSQVLGVDMNTKKEICSTTNDGKIDSIAQHALKEGKSVGVITTSRITDATPAALYAHSAFREWEGWAPTPCKDIATQLIEGSVGKQLKVILGGGRKSFIPKDKRDEEDISEMSTRKDNKDLRETWKSMRKDEGLKDDKFAYVERMNEFNSIDPKKVDYLLGLFSGAEMNYEANRLNDTWGEPSLGDMAKKAIEILKKNPKGYLLLVEGGRIDHGHHHNLAHLALDDTLALHDAVEKVEKMTKNDDTLKIVTADHSHSFIINGYSDRSESIFGFARNLEGDRLAEDKKTYTILSYTNGPGYHSNRINDIRKNLTLEETTNPHYAFDSGVPLEDETHSGEDVAIYAKGPFSHLIHGVHEQNYIPYVISYSMCIGKYNKAKHCSTNGNDKLNSMNIYKLLIISVILLFHAK
;
A
#
# COMPACT_ATOMS: atom_id res chain seq x y z
N MET A 1 -22.73 -41.16 -33.98
CA MET A 1 -21.34 -40.71 -33.73
C MET A 1 -21.20 -39.25 -33.27
N LYS A 2 -22.10 -38.30 -33.60
CA LYS A 2 -21.96 -36.91 -33.13
C LYS A 2 -22.43 -36.64 -31.69
N ALA A 3 -23.37 -37.42 -31.15
CA ALA A 3 -23.84 -37.27 -29.77
C ALA A 3 -22.85 -37.81 -28.71
N THR A 4 -22.10 -38.87 -29.04
CA THR A 4 -21.14 -39.50 -28.12
C THR A 4 -19.88 -38.67 -27.91
N VAL A 5 -19.47 -37.88 -28.92
CA VAL A 5 -18.31 -36.98 -28.82
C VAL A 5 -18.62 -35.74 -27.96
N VAL A 6 -19.86 -35.22 -28.01
CA VAL A 6 -20.27 -34.08 -27.17
C VAL A 6 -20.39 -34.48 -25.70
N VAL A 7 -20.86 -35.68 -25.40
CA VAL A 7 -20.94 -36.20 -24.01
C VAL A 7 -19.55 -36.48 -23.44
N ILE A 8 -18.58 -36.94 -24.25
CA ILE A 8 -17.20 -37.15 -23.78
C ILE A 8 -16.46 -35.83 -23.56
N VAL A 9 -16.68 -34.80 -24.40
CA VAL A 9 -16.09 -33.46 -24.17
C VAL A 9 -16.68 -32.80 -22.92
N ILE A 10 -17.99 -32.91 -22.70
CA ILE A 10 -18.63 -32.40 -21.47
C ILE A 10 -18.20 -33.21 -20.23
N LEU A 11 -18.00 -34.52 -20.33
CA LEU A 11 -17.46 -35.33 -19.22
C LEU A 11 -15.99 -35.05 -18.95
N ILE A 12 -15.17 -34.72 -19.96
CA ILE A 12 -13.78 -34.31 -19.77
C ILE A 12 -13.72 -32.94 -19.10
N ASP A 13 -14.56 -31.98 -19.51
CA ASP A 13 -14.66 -30.68 -18.84
C ASP A 13 -15.15 -30.82 -17.39
N ILE A 14 -16.17 -31.66 -17.14
CA ILE A 14 -16.67 -31.94 -15.78
C ILE A 14 -15.67 -32.76 -14.95
N LEU A 15 -14.84 -33.63 -15.54
CA LEU A 15 -13.77 -34.34 -14.83
C LEU A 15 -12.55 -33.46 -14.53
N SER A 16 -12.31 -32.39 -15.29
CA SER A 16 -11.36 -31.33 -14.91
C SER A 16 -11.87 -30.44 -13.78
N PHE A 17 -13.18 -30.40 -13.50
CA PHE A 17 -13.75 -29.68 -12.35
C PHE A 17 -13.57 -30.40 -11.00
N VAL A 18 -12.96 -31.60 -10.97
CA VAL A 18 -12.74 -32.39 -9.72
C VAL A 18 -11.26 -32.37 -9.28
N LYS A 19 -10.36 -31.72 -10.02
CA LYS A 19 -8.97 -31.51 -9.59
C LYS A 19 -8.76 -30.03 -9.30
N GLY A 20 -8.49 -29.68 -8.05
CA GLY A 20 -8.16 -28.31 -7.65
C GLY A 20 -7.06 -27.72 -8.54
N ILE A 21 -7.12 -26.40 -8.74
CA ILE A 21 -6.15 -25.65 -9.56
C ILE A 21 -4.73 -25.90 -9.02
N ARG A 22 -3.85 -26.42 -9.87
CA ARG A 22 -2.42 -26.56 -9.57
C ARG A 22 -1.72 -25.26 -9.94
N GLU A 23 -1.23 -24.53 -8.95
CA GLU A 23 -0.54 -23.25 -9.12
C GLU A 23 0.96 -23.43 -9.46
N ASP A 24 1.24 -24.18 -10.53
CA ASP A 24 2.60 -24.42 -11.02
C ASP A 24 3.15 -23.26 -11.88
N ALA A 25 4.34 -23.44 -12.46
CA ALA A 25 4.96 -22.40 -13.29
C ALA A 25 4.08 -21.98 -14.49
N ASP A 26 3.36 -22.92 -15.10
CA ASP A 26 2.46 -22.61 -16.22
C ASP A 26 1.27 -21.77 -15.77
N TYR A 27 0.71 -22.07 -14.59
CA TYR A 27 -0.35 -21.26 -14.00
C TYR A 27 0.10 -19.82 -13.74
N TRP A 28 1.18 -19.63 -12.97
CA TRP A 28 1.66 -18.28 -12.63
C TRP A 28 2.11 -17.50 -13.86
N GLY A 29 2.66 -18.18 -14.86
CA GLY A 29 3.03 -17.54 -16.11
C GLY A 29 1.84 -17.05 -16.93
N LYS A 30 0.73 -17.80 -16.94
CA LYS A 30 -0.55 -17.35 -17.55
C LYS A 30 -1.14 -16.17 -16.79
N VAL A 31 -1.11 -16.19 -15.45
CA VAL A 31 -1.60 -15.07 -14.63
C VAL A 31 -0.86 -13.78 -14.97
N ALA A 32 0.47 -13.80 -14.99
CA ALA A 32 1.27 -12.62 -15.32
C ALA A 32 1.11 -12.18 -16.79
N ASP A 33 0.95 -13.10 -17.74
CA ASP A 33 0.63 -12.76 -19.14
C ASP A 33 -0.72 -12.08 -19.28
N GLU A 34 -1.73 -12.55 -18.56
CA GLU A 34 -3.05 -11.96 -18.57
C GLU A 34 -3.04 -10.55 -17.96
N GLU A 35 -2.37 -10.36 -16.82
CA GLU A 35 -2.18 -9.03 -16.24
C GLU A 35 -1.45 -8.07 -17.19
N LEU A 36 -0.37 -8.53 -17.85
CA LEU A 36 0.35 -7.73 -18.85
C LEU A 36 -0.55 -7.37 -20.04
N ASN A 37 -1.34 -8.32 -20.53
CA ASN A 37 -2.26 -8.09 -21.63
C ASN A 37 -3.38 -7.11 -21.26
N ILE A 38 -3.84 -7.10 -20.00
CA ILE A 38 -4.78 -6.11 -19.48
C ILE A 38 -4.10 -4.74 -19.43
N ALA A 39 -2.92 -4.64 -18.82
CA ALA A 39 -2.16 -3.40 -18.69
C ALA A 39 -1.86 -2.74 -20.05
N LEU A 40 -1.48 -3.54 -21.05
CA LEU A 40 -1.22 -3.07 -22.42
C LEU A 40 -2.45 -2.47 -23.11
N LYS A 41 -3.66 -2.84 -22.68
CA LYS A 41 -4.94 -2.42 -23.26
C LYS A 41 -5.66 -1.33 -22.47
N VAL A 42 -5.11 -0.89 -21.34
CA VAL A 42 -5.73 0.17 -20.54
C VAL A 42 -5.83 1.47 -21.35
N ASP A 43 -7.07 1.94 -21.50
CA ASP A 43 -7.38 3.18 -22.21
C ASP A 43 -7.52 4.36 -21.23
N LEU A 44 -6.90 5.48 -21.58
CA LEU A 44 -6.93 6.70 -20.78
C LEU A 44 -8.15 7.52 -21.15
N LYS A 45 -9.28 7.23 -20.48
CA LYS A 45 -10.52 8.00 -20.61
C LYS A 45 -10.30 9.44 -20.15
N LYS A 46 -10.46 10.41 -21.06
CA LYS A 46 -10.23 11.85 -20.83
C LYS A 46 -11.50 12.68 -21.04
N GLU A 47 -12.64 12.01 -21.10
CA GLU A 47 -13.93 12.68 -21.18
C GLU A 47 -14.29 13.33 -19.84
N LYS A 48 -15.20 14.31 -19.89
CA LYS A 48 -15.78 14.89 -18.68
C LYS A 48 -16.55 13.82 -17.91
N ALA A 49 -16.26 13.65 -16.63
CA ALA A 49 -17.08 12.88 -15.71
C ALA A 49 -18.41 13.61 -15.48
N LYS A 50 -19.52 12.99 -15.87
CA LYS A 50 -20.86 13.46 -15.51
C LYS A 50 -21.08 13.24 -14.02
N ASN A 51 -20.67 12.09 -13.50
CA ASN A 51 -20.87 11.69 -12.11
C ASN A 51 -19.53 11.42 -11.41
N GLY A 52 -19.50 11.62 -10.10
CA GLY A 52 -18.39 11.25 -9.22
C GLY A 52 -18.90 10.44 -8.04
N ILE A 53 -18.23 9.32 -7.72
CA ILE A 53 -18.48 8.56 -6.50
C ILE A 53 -17.17 8.37 -5.76
N LEU A 54 -17.12 8.83 -4.52
CA LEU A 54 -16.03 8.58 -3.58
C LEU A 54 -16.51 7.55 -2.57
N TYR A 55 -15.90 6.37 -2.59
CA TYR A 55 -16.05 5.35 -1.58
C TYR A 55 -14.90 5.46 -0.58
N LEU A 56 -15.22 5.57 0.70
CA LEU A 56 -14.28 5.79 1.79
C LEU A 56 -14.44 4.68 2.83
N GLY A 57 -13.43 3.82 3.00
CA GLY A 57 -13.35 2.92 4.15
C GLY A 57 -12.62 3.64 5.28
N ASP A 58 -13.34 4.05 6.33
CA ASP A 58 -12.75 4.80 7.46
C ASP A 58 -11.77 3.86 8.19
N GLY A 59 -10.50 4.25 8.33
CA GLY A 59 -9.46 3.39 8.89
C GLY A 59 -8.99 2.22 8.00
N MET A 60 -9.37 2.16 6.73
CA MET A 60 -9.10 1.00 5.85
C MET A 60 -7.68 1.01 5.23
N GLY A 61 -6.66 0.75 6.05
CA GLY A 61 -5.26 0.59 5.63
C GLY A 61 -5.01 -0.63 4.73
N LEU A 62 -3.78 -0.77 4.20
CA LEU A 62 -3.40 -1.92 3.36
C LEU A 62 -3.47 -3.25 4.13
N THR A 63 -3.19 -3.25 5.42
CA THR A 63 -3.32 -4.43 6.30
C THR A 63 -4.78 -4.85 6.44
N THR A 64 -5.71 -3.91 6.62
CA THR A 64 -7.16 -4.15 6.62
C THR A 64 -7.64 -4.71 5.28
N ILE A 65 -7.16 -4.16 4.16
CA ILE A 65 -7.48 -4.66 2.80
C ILE A 65 -7.00 -6.10 2.63
N ALA A 66 -5.75 -6.40 3.00
CA ALA A 66 -5.21 -7.75 2.92
C ALA A 66 -5.99 -8.74 3.80
N ALA A 67 -6.32 -8.36 5.04
CA ALA A 67 -7.12 -9.19 5.93
C ALA A 67 -8.54 -9.44 5.38
N ALA A 68 -9.21 -8.41 4.85
CA ALA A 68 -10.53 -8.53 4.22
C ALA A 68 -10.51 -9.42 2.97
N ARG A 69 -9.44 -9.36 2.17
CA ARG A 69 -9.23 -10.25 1.02
C ARG A 69 -9.22 -11.72 1.45
N TRP A 70 -8.41 -12.05 2.46
CA TRP A 70 -8.31 -13.42 2.96
C TRP A 70 -9.58 -13.88 3.67
N TYR A 71 -10.25 -12.99 4.41
CA TYR A 71 -11.56 -13.27 4.99
C TYR A 71 -12.60 -13.60 3.91
N ASP A 72 -12.70 -12.80 2.85
CA ASP A 72 -13.64 -13.05 1.75
C ASP A 72 -13.38 -14.39 1.05
N ILE A 73 -12.12 -14.77 0.83
CA ILE A 73 -11.79 -16.11 0.29
C ILE A 73 -12.34 -17.21 1.18
N GLN A 74 -12.13 -17.10 2.49
CA GLN A 74 -12.48 -18.12 3.47
C GLN A 74 -13.99 -18.22 3.65
N GLU A 75 -14.66 -17.07 3.82
CA GLU A 75 -16.11 -16.96 4.00
C GLU A 75 -16.86 -17.46 2.75
N LYS A 76 -16.42 -17.03 1.56
CA LYS A 76 -17.08 -17.34 0.27
C LYS A 76 -16.58 -18.64 -0.36
N LYS A 77 -15.64 -19.34 0.30
CA LYS A 77 -15.02 -20.60 -0.16
C LYS A 77 -14.49 -20.50 -1.60
N LEU A 78 -13.80 -19.41 -1.90
CA LEU A 78 -13.24 -19.17 -3.23
C LEU A 78 -12.05 -20.10 -3.47
N GLU A 79 -12.01 -20.73 -4.63
CA GLU A 79 -10.85 -21.50 -5.09
C GLU A 79 -9.88 -20.58 -5.81
N GLY A 80 -8.58 -20.71 -5.52
CA GLY A 80 -7.55 -19.92 -6.19
C GLY A 80 -7.35 -18.53 -5.61
N SER A 81 -6.13 -18.04 -5.77
CA SER A 81 -5.68 -16.76 -5.21
C SER A 81 -6.07 -15.54 -6.06
N ARG A 82 -6.55 -15.72 -7.30
CA ARG A 82 -6.95 -14.63 -8.20
C ARG A 82 -8.42 -14.26 -8.08
N GLU A 83 -9.25 -15.23 -7.71
CA GLU A 83 -10.66 -15.07 -7.37
C GLU A 83 -10.85 -14.22 -6.11
N SER A 84 -9.79 -14.09 -5.29
CA SER A 84 -9.76 -13.40 -4.00
C SER A 84 -9.89 -11.88 -4.01
N LEU A 85 -9.63 -11.24 -5.17
CA LEU A 85 -9.52 -9.79 -5.23
C LEU A 85 -10.83 -9.11 -4.83
N LEU A 86 -10.73 -8.15 -3.91
CA LEU A 86 -11.81 -7.21 -3.63
C LEU A 86 -12.16 -6.46 -4.92
N SER A 87 -13.41 -6.06 -5.05
CA SER A 87 -14.01 -5.58 -6.30
C SER A 87 -13.28 -4.36 -6.90
N TRP A 88 -12.70 -3.51 -6.06
CA TRP A 88 -11.93 -2.34 -6.47
C TRP A 88 -10.46 -2.64 -6.80
N GLU A 89 -9.88 -3.73 -6.31
CA GLU A 89 -8.49 -4.11 -6.63
C GLU A 89 -8.33 -4.52 -8.10
N LYS A 90 -9.44 -4.84 -8.76
CA LYS A 90 -9.53 -5.11 -10.20
C LYS A 90 -9.57 -3.82 -11.04
N TRP A 91 -9.56 -2.65 -10.42
CA TRP A 91 -9.64 -1.38 -11.14
C TRP A 91 -8.28 -1.01 -11.76
N PRO A 92 -8.31 -0.31 -12.90
CA PRO A 92 -7.11 -0.09 -13.67
C PRO A 92 -6.14 0.92 -13.06
N PHE A 93 -6.47 1.64 -11.99
CA PHE A 93 -5.55 2.62 -11.42
C PHE A 93 -5.45 2.48 -9.90
N ALA A 94 -4.22 2.42 -9.40
CA ALA A 94 -3.85 2.46 -8.00
C ALA A 94 -2.86 3.61 -7.75
N ALA A 95 -2.92 4.19 -6.57
CA ALA A 95 -2.03 5.24 -6.09
C ALA A 95 -1.93 5.18 -4.56
N LEU A 96 -1.05 6.01 -3.98
CA LEU A 96 -0.94 6.16 -2.52
C LEU A 96 -1.30 7.59 -2.10
N SER A 97 -1.84 7.71 -0.89
CA SER A 97 -2.30 8.96 -0.28
C SER A 97 -1.59 9.19 1.04
N ARG A 98 -0.92 10.33 1.17
CA ARG A 98 -0.24 10.76 2.41
C ARG A 98 -1.24 11.41 3.37
N THR A 99 -1.46 10.77 4.52
CA THR A 99 -2.63 11.02 5.38
C THR A 99 -2.41 12.04 6.50
N TYR A 100 -1.16 12.33 6.88
CA TYR A 100 -0.81 13.27 7.97
C TYR A 100 -1.59 14.60 7.92
N ASN A 101 -1.97 15.13 9.09
CA ASN A 101 -2.60 16.44 9.22
C ASN A 101 -1.55 17.55 9.26
N VAL A 102 -1.97 18.82 9.26
CA VAL A 102 -1.02 19.94 9.36
C VAL A 102 -0.20 19.87 10.66
N ASP A 103 -0.80 19.38 11.74
CA ASP A 103 -0.27 19.31 13.10
C ASP A 103 0.11 17.90 13.59
N LEU A 104 -0.42 16.81 13.01
CA LEU A 104 -0.15 15.44 13.46
C LEU A 104 0.54 14.56 12.39
N LEU A 105 1.48 13.72 12.83
CA LEU A 105 2.05 12.62 12.02
C LEU A 105 0.98 11.60 11.69
N THR A 106 0.29 11.12 12.72
CA THR A 106 -0.84 10.20 12.60
C THR A 106 -2.13 11.00 12.68
N PRO A 107 -2.95 11.00 11.62
CA PRO A 107 -4.06 11.94 11.51
C PRO A 107 -5.36 11.44 12.16
N ASP A 108 -6.33 12.33 12.32
CA ASP A 108 -7.72 11.98 12.67
C ASP A 108 -8.68 12.10 11.46
N SER A 109 -9.85 11.45 11.54
CA SER A 109 -10.86 11.43 10.47
C SER A 109 -11.37 12.83 10.08
N ALA A 110 -11.37 13.82 10.98
CA ALA A 110 -11.90 15.16 10.70
C ALA A 110 -10.96 15.98 9.79
N GLY A 111 -9.68 15.99 10.12
CA GLY A 111 -8.68 16.70 9.30
C GLY A 111 -8.49 16.04 7.93
N THR A 112 -8.56 14.71 7.86
CA THR A 112 -8.44 13.93 6.61
C THR A 112 -9.68 14.08 5.73
N ALA A 113 -10.89 13.99 6.29
CA ALA A 113 -12.13 14.23 5.54
C ALA A 113 -12.19 15.65 4.98
N THR A 114 -11.71 16.62 5.75
CA THR A 114 -11.53 17.98 5.25
C THR A 114 -10.56 18.01 4.06
N ALA A 115 -9.45 17.27 4.10
CA ALA A 115 -8.49 17.21 2.99
C ALA A 115 -9.13 16.71 1.69
N PHE A 116 -9.67 15.48 1.67
CA PHE A 116 -10.16 14.87 0.42
C PHE A 116 -11.53 15.41 -0.04
N LEU A 117 -12.32 16.06 0.82
CA LEU A 117 -13.60 16.68 0.43
C LEU A 117 -13.50 18.16 0.07
N THR A 118 -12.47 18.89 0.50
CA THR A 118 -12.34 20.34 0.25
C THR A 118 -11.11 20.75 -0.56
N GLY A 119 -10.18 19.82 -0.79
CA GLY A 119 -8.94 20.10 -1.49
C GLY A 119 -7.90 20.82 -0.63
N SER A 120 -8.06 20.80 0.68
CA SER A 120 -7.15 21.46 1.62
C SER A 120 -6.96 20.66 2.90
N LYS A 121 -5.72 20.34 3.27
CA LYS A 121 -5.43 19.82 4.61
C LYS A 121 -5.69 20.88 5.69
N THR A 122 -5.94 20.43 6.90
CA THR A 122 -6.15 21.25 8.10
C THR A 122 -5.57 20.54 9.34
N VAL A 123 -5.74 21.15 10.51
CA VAL A 123 -5.35 20.56 11.79
C VAL A 123 -6.31 19.44 12.20
N ALA A 124 -5.91 18.56 13.10
CA ALA A 124 -6.79 17.50 13.58
C ALA A 124 -8.02 18.05 14.34
N SER A 125 -9.07 17.23 14.46
CA SER A 125 -10.30 17.51 15.24
C SER A 125 -11.21 18.61 14.71
N VAL A 126 -10.96 19.21 13.54
CA VAL A 126 -11.82 20.28 12.96
C VAL A 126 -12.39 19.85 11.61
N VAL A 127 -13.57 20.39 11.27
CA VAL A 127 -14.37 19.93 10.12
C VAL A 127 -14.59 21.09 9.14
N GLY A 128 -14.21 20.91 7.88
CA GLY A 128 -14.55 21.83 6.78
C GLY A 128 -13.96 23.23 6.92
N VAL A 129 -12.90 23.38 7.71
CA VAL A 129 -12.24 24.67 7.99
C VAL A 129 -10.74 24.58 7.76
N ASP A 130 -10.11 25.69 7.41
CA ASP A 130 -8.67 25.76 7.19
C ASP A 130 -7.86 25.66 8.50
N ALA A 131 -6.54 25.53 8.35
CA ALA A 131 -5.62 25.41 9.49
C ALA A 131 -5.45 26.69 10.34
N ASN A 132 -6.14 27.81 10.05
CA ASN A 132 -6.15 28.99 10.92
C ASN A 132 -7.17 28.88 12.05
N VAL A 133 -8.11 27.94 11.95
CA VAL A 133 -9.11 27.73 13.00
C VAL A 133 -8.42 27.42 14.34
N LYS A 134 -8.98 27.93 15.43
CA LYS A 134 -8.59 27.50 16.77
C LYS A 134 -9.55 26.41 17.21
N ILE A 135 -9.01 25.24 17.54
CA ILE A 135 -9.78 24.08 18.01
C ILE A 135 -10.68 24.50 19.19
N LYS A 136 -11.95 24.08 19.17
CA LYS A 136 -13.00 24.41 20.15
C LYS A 136 -13.34 25.91 20.29
N ASN A 137 -12.93 26.75 19.33
CA ASN A 137 -13.27 28.18 19.33
C ASN A 137 -14.11 28.56 18.09
N CYS A 138 -15.43 28.63 18.28
CA CYS A 138 -16.40 28.89 17.23
C CYS A 138 -16.25 30.26 16.57
N SER A 139 -15.73 31.27 17.30
CA SER A 139 -15.53 32.62 16.75
C SER A 139 -14.52 32.66 15.59
N THR A 140 -13.71 31.61 15.44
CA THR A 140 -12.71 31.51 14.36
C THR A 140 -13.22 30.80 13.11
N VAL A 141 -14.36 30.10 13.19
CA VAL A 141 -14.88 29.26 12.11
C VAL A 141 -15.24 30.07 10.87
N GLU A 142 -15.92 31.22 11.03
CA GLU A 142 -16.44 31.98 9.90
C GLU A 142 -15.36 32.40 8.89
N LYS A 143 -14.19 32.80 9.40
CA LYS A 143 -13.04 33.21 8.56
C LYS A 143 -12.27 32.02 7.98
N ALA A 144 -12.45 30.82 8.54
CA ALA A 144 -11.72 29.62 8.19
C ALA A 144 -12.52 28.69 7.24
N LYS A 145 -13.78 28.99 6.92
CA LYS A 145 -14.63 28.13 6.06
C LYS A 145 -13.99 27.86 4.71
N ILE A 146 -13.99 26.60 4.30
CA ILE A 146 -13.50 26.15 2.99
C ILE A 146 -14.56 25.32 2.27
N ASN A 147 -14.77 25.60 0.98
CA ASN A 147 -15.82 24.95 0.21
C ASN A 147 -15.47 23.46 -0.02
N SER A 148 -16.44 22.59 0.20
CA SER A 148 -16.36 21.17 -0.18
C SER A 148 -16.71 20.96 -1.65
N ILE A 149 -16.42 19.76 -2.16
CA ILE A 149 -16.85 19.29 -3.47
C ILE A 149 -18.38 19.31 -3.63
N ALA A 150 -19.14 19.10 -2.57
CA ALA A 150 -20.59 19.19 -2.61
C ALA A 150 -21.05 20.61 -2.98
N LYS A 151 -20.43 21.63 -2.37
CA LYS A 151 -20.70 23.03 -2.73
C LYS A 151 -20.38 23.31 -4.19
N SER A 152 -19.24 22.83 -4.68
CA SER A 152 -18.84 22.94 -6.09
C SER A 152 -19.81 22.22 -7.03
N ALA A 153 -20.28 21.02 -6.70
CA ALA A 153 -21.22 20.25 -7.51
C ALA A 153 -22.61 20.91 -7.56
N ILE A 154 -23.11 21.35 -6.40
CA ILE A 154 -24.40 22.06 -6.27
C ILE A 154 -24.39 23.37 -7.07
N ALA A 155 -23.29 24.12 -7.05
CA ALA A 155 -23.16 25.36 -7.82
C ALA A 155 -23.31 25.14 -9.34
N GLU A 156 -22.93 23.95 -9.83
CA GLU A 156 -23.12 23.54 -11.22
C GLU A 156 -24.46 22.81 -11.48
N GLY A 157 -25.34 22.78 -10.49
CA GLY A 157 -26.67 22.17 -10.57
C GLY A 157 -26.65 20.64 -10.58
N LYS A 158 -25.56 20.01 -10.13
CA LYS A 158 -25.50 18.56 -9.92
C LYS A 158 -26.18 18.18 -8.61
N SER A 159 -26.68 16.96 -8.53
CA SER A 159 -27.20 16.41 -7.27
C SER A 159 -26.05 15.94 -6.38
N VAL A 160 -26.24 15.97 -5.07
CA VAL A 160 -25.25 15.46 -4.11
C VAL A 160 -25.95 14.56 -3.10
N GLY A 161 -25.31 13.45 -2.75
CA GLY A 161 -25.73 12.60 -1.65
C GLY A 161 -24.56 12.11 -0.80
N VAL A 162 -24.92 11.63 0.39
CA VAL A 162 -24.01 10.98 1.34
C VAL A 162 -24.69 9.75 1.91
N VAL A 163 -23.94 8.64 1.95
CA VAL A 163 -24.33 7.35 2.52
C VAL A 163 -23.22 6.94 3.48
N THR A 164 -23.56 6.54 4.70
CA THR A 164 -22.59 6.10 5.70
C THR A 164 -23.19 5.06 6.65
N THR A 165 -22.35 4.19 7.20
CA THR A 165 -22.70 3.34 8.35
C THR A 165 -22.44 4.04 9.70
N THR A 166 -22.00 5.29 9.71
CA THR A 166 -21.81 6.09 10.93
C THR A 166 -23.02 6.98 11.23
N ARG A 167 -22.92 7.85 12.24
CA ARG A 167 -23.86 8.96 12.38
C ARG A 167 -23.67 9.88 11.18
N ILE A 168 -24.75 10.39 10.59
CA ILE A 168 -24.64 11.35 9.47
C ILE A 168 -23.92 12.66 9.84
N THR A 169 -23.73 12.90 11.14
CA THR A 169 -22.99 14.00 11.76
C THR A 169 -21.54 13.67 12.12
N HIS A 170 -21.08 12.43 11.88
CA HIS A 170 -19.70 12.01 12.09
C HIS A 170 -18.72 12.88 11.27
N ALA A 171 -17.42 12.83 11.59
CA ALA A 171 -16.39 13.65 10.97
C ALA A 171 -16.35 13.51 9.43
N THR A 172 -16.32 12.27 8.94
CA THR A 172 -16.25 11.94 7.51
C THR A 172 -17.43 12.50 6.69
N PRO A 173 -18.70 12.23 7.03
CA PRO A 173 -19.83 12.78 6.27
C PRO A 173 -19.99 14.29 6.51
N SER A 174 -19.69 14.79 7.71
CA SER A 174 -19.87 16.21 8.03
C SER A 174 -18.95 17.15 7.27
N ALA A 175 -17.70 16.76 6.96
CA ALA A 175 -16.79 17.56 6.13
C ALA A 175 -17.33 17.80 4.70
N LEU A 176 -18.35 17.05 4.26
CA LEU A 176 -19.04 17.30 3.00
C LEU A 176 -19.91 18.56 3.05
N TYR A 177 -20.46 18.95 4.21
CA TYR A 177 -21.50 19.99 4.31
C TYR A 177 -21.34 21.01 5.45
N ALA A 178 -20.58 20.69 6.49
CA ALA A 178 -20.48 21.47 7.72
C ALA A 178 -19.12 22.16 7.89
N HIS A 179 -19.10 23.14 8.77
CA HIS A 179 -17.91 23.86 9.24
C HIS A 179 -17.93 23.92 10.77
N ALA A 180 -16.99 23.26 11.43
CA ALA A 180 -16.96 23.21 12.90
C ALA A 180 -15.53 23.30 13.45
N ALA A 181 -15.35 24.07 14.52
CA ALA A 181 -14.10 24.17 15.26
C ALA A 181 -13.78 22.92 16.10
N TYR A 182 -14.71 21.97 16.19
CA TYR A 182 -14.51 20.70 16.86
C TYR A 182 -15.45 19.63 16.29
N ARG A 183 -14.91 18.47 15.92
CA ARG A 183 -15.66 17.38 15.29
C ARG A 183 -16.81 16.84 16.14
N TYR A 184 -16.69 16.94 17.46
CA TYR A 184 -17.71 16.45 18.39
C TYR A 184 -18.86 17.43 18.62
N TYR A 185 -18.90 18.58 17.97
CA TYR A 185 -20.07 19.47 17.97
C TYR A 185 -21.18 18.92 17.05
N GLU A 186 -21.53 17.65 17.24
CA GLU A 186 -22.45 16.90 16.38
C GLU A 186 -23.89 17.37 16.57
N GLY A 187 -24.32 17.58 17.81
CA GLY A 187 -25.62 18.15 18.18
C GLY A 187 -25.51 19.34 19.13
N SER A 188 -26.61 20.05 19.35
CA SER A 188 -26.62 21.26 20.21
C SER A 188 -26.21 20.99 21.66
N ALA A 189 -26.32 19.73 22.12
CA ALA A 189 -25.92 19.29 23.45
C ALA A 189 -24.39 19.27 23.65
N ASP A 190 -23.65 19.18 22.55
CA ASP A 190 -22.19 19.09 22.56
C ASP A 190 -21.52 20.47 22.47
N LEU A 191 -22.32 21.52 22.22
CA LEU A 191 -21.84 22.88 22.06
C LEU A 191 -21.39 23.46 23.42
N PRO A 192 -20.32 24.28 23.41
CA PRO A 192 -19.92 25.02 24.59
C PRO A 192 -21.01 26.05 24.95
N THR A 193 -21.27 26.23 26.25
CA THR A 193 -22.33 27.14 26.72
C THR A 193 -21.94 28.62 26.67
N ASP A 194 -20.65 28.93 26.50
CA ASP A 194 -20.07 30.27 26.50
C ASP A 194 -19.77 30.82 25.10
N GLN A 195 -20.10 30.09 24.03
CA GLN A 195 -19.85 30.51 22.65
C GLN A 195 -21.08 30.36 21.77
N VAL A 196 -21.18 31.20 20.74
CA VAL A 196 -22.21 31.08 19.70
C VAL A 196 -21.70 30.16 18.61
N CYS A 197 -22.27 28.97 18.52
CA CYS A 197 -21.91 27.92 17.57
C CYS A 197 -23.19 27.36 16.92
N GLU A 198 -23.08 26.87 15.69
CA GLU A 198 -24.12 26.02 15.09
C GLU A 198 -23.58 24.59 15.03
N ASP A 199 -24.33 23.63 15.60
CA ASP A 199 -23.98 22.22 15.58
C ASP A 199 -24.08 21.60 14.18
N ILE A 200 -23.36 20.51 13.97
CA ILE A 200 -23.26 19.83 12.66
C ILE A 200 -24.65 19.36 12.19
N ALA A 201 -25.51 18.80 13.06
CA ALA A 201 -26.86 18.39 12.68
C ALA A 201 -27.70 19.57 12.19
N SER A 202 -27.63 20.72 12.86
CA SER A 202 -28.28 21.96 12.41
C SER A 202 -27.76 22.40 11.04
N GLN A 203 -26.45 22.34 10.80
CA GLN A 203 -25.84 22.66 9.51
C GLN A 203 -26.26 21.68 8.39
N LEU A 204 -26.52 20.41 8.70
CA LEU A 204 -27.06 19.45 7.72
C LEU A 204 -28.44 19.88 7.22
N ILE A 205 -29.31 20.37 8.10
CA ILE A 205 -30.69 20.73 7.72
C ILE A 205 -30.80 22.16 7.19
N ASN A 206 -30.08 23.11 7.79
CA ASN A 206 -30.23 24.54 7.52
C ASN A 206 -29.10 25.13 6.67
N GLY A 207 -27.92 24.49 6.72
CA GLY A 207 -26.70 25.01 6.11
C GLY A 207 -26.80 25.11 4.59
N GLU A 208 -25.94 25.95 4.01
CA GLU A 208 -25.92 26.27 2.59
C GLU A 208 -25.86 25.02 1.69
N VAL A 209 -25.04 24.05 2.09
CA VAL A 209 -24.84 22.77 1.40
C VAL A 209 -25.85 21.74 1.87
N GLY A 210 -25.96 21.53 3.19
CA GLY A 210 -26.77 20.47 3.79
C GLY A 210 -28.23 20.46 3.30
N LYS A 211 -28.90 21.62 3.31
CA LYS A 211 -30.31 21.73 2.90
C LYS A 211 -30.58 21.33 1.44
N LYS A 212 -29.53 21.31 0.60
CA LYS A 212 -29.59 21.01 -0.84
C LYS A 212 -29.17 19.57 -1.17
N LEU A 213 -28.68 18.80 -0.20
CA LEU A 213 -28.39 17.39 -0.38
C LEU A 213 -29.69 16.64 -0.73
N LYS A 214 -29.61 15.76 -1.74
CA LYS A 214 -30.75 14.99 -2.24
C LYS A 214 -30.91 13.66 -1.50
N VAL A 215 -29.81 13.07 -1.05
CA VAL A 215 -29.82 11.80 -0.32
C VAL A 215 -28.88 11.91 0.88
N MET A 216 -29.38 11.61 2.07
CA MET A 216 -28.63 11.58 3.33
C MET A 216 -29.02 10.30 4.07
N LEU A 217 -28.16 9.29 4.06
CA LEU A 217 -28.45 7.97 4.65
C LEU A 217 -27.36 7.60 5.66
N GLY A 218 -27.77 7.26 6.88
CA GLY A 218 -26.89 6.77 7.94
C GLY A 218 -27.62 6.63 9.26
N GLY A 219 -26.90 6.75 10.38
CA GLY A 219 -27.47 6.80 11.73
C GLY A 219 -27.50 8.22 12.32
N GLY A 220 -27.73 8.31 13.63
CA GLY A 220 -27.53 9.51 14.45
C GLY A 220 -28.79 10.26 14.86
N ARG A 221 -29.96 9.60 14.95
CA ARG A 221 -31.24 10.26 15.28
C ARG A 221 -31.18 11.12 16.56
N TYR A 222 -30.36 10.77 17.55
CA TYR A 222 -30.24 11.55 18.79
C TYR A 222 -29.82 13.02 18.57
N ASN A 223 -29.10 13.33 17.49
CA ASN A 223 -28.69 14.70 17.21
C ASN A 223 -29.80 15.56 16.59
N PHE A 224 -30.94 14.95 16.22
CA PHE A 224 -32.02 15.57 15.44
C PHE A 224 -33.35 15.71 16.17
N ILE A 225 -33.54 15.03 17.31
CA ILE A 225 -34.79 15.08 18.07
C ILE A 225 -34.60 15.80 19.41
N PRO A 226 -35.61 16.50 19.96
CA PRO A 226 -35.49 17.28 21.19
C PRO A 226 -35.13 16.43 22.41
N LYS A 227 -34.46 17.05 23.39
CA LYS A 227 -34.17 16.43 24.69
C LYS A 227 -35.42 15.84 25.34
N GLY A 228 -35.27 14.68 25.95
CA GLY A 228 -36.37 13.97 26.63
C GLY A 228 -37.29 13.19 25.68
N THR A 229 -37.13 13.34 24.36
CA THR A 229 -37.76 12.44 23.38
C THR A 229 -37.02 11.10 23.42
N TYR A 230 -37.75 10.03 23.76
CA TYR A 230 -37.24 8.67 23.68
C TYR A 230 -37.15 8.24 22.22
N ASP A 231 -36.06 7.57 21.86
CA ASP A 231 -35.98 6.97 20.55
C ASP A 231 -37.03 5.85 20.43
N ALA A 232 -37.69 5.79 19.28
CA ALA A 232 -38.81 4.88 19.09
C ALA A 232 -38.35 3.41 18.94
N GLU A 233 -37.07 3.17 18.65
CA GLU A 233 -36.44 1.85 18.68
C GLU A 233 -35.90 1.52 20.07
N TYR A 234 -35.20 2.49 20.69
CA TYR A 234 -34.57 2.34 22.02
C TYR A 234 -35.28 3.15 23.09
N THR A 235 -36.36 2.58 23.65
CA THR A 235 -37.26 3.25 24.60
C THR A 235 -36.65 3.59 25.96
N ASN A 236 -35.42 3.17 26.24
CA ASN A 236 -34.70 3.46 27.49
C ASN A 236 -33.66 4.58 27.37
N LYS A 237 -33.48 5.17 26.18
CA LYS A 237 -32.51 6.23 25.92
C LYS A 237 -33.20 7.42 25.26
N ALA A 238 -33.12 8.57 25.92
CA ALA A 238 -33.65 9.83 25.39
C ALA A 238 -32.55 10.65 24.73
N SER A 239 -32.92 11.41 23.70
CA SER A 239 -32.06 12.42 23.12
C SER A 239 -31.61 13.45 24.16
N LYS A 240 -30.45 14.05 23.91
CA LYS A 240 -29.85 15.11 24.73
C LYS A 240 -29.90 16.50 24.07
N ARG A 241 -30.38 16.63 22.83
CA ARG A 241 -30.40 17.89 22.09
C ARG A 241 -31.04 19.02 22.90
N SER A 242 -30.24 20.02 23.24
CA SER A 242 -30.49 21.02 24.29
C SER A 242 -31.28 22.26 23.86
N ASP A 243 -31.63 22.42 22.59
CA ASP A 243 -32.25 23.64 22.03
C ASP A 243 -33.74 23.47 21.67
N ASP A 244 -34.36 22.38 22.12
CA ASP A 244 -35.76 22.00 21.88
C ASP A 244 -36.17 21.87 20.40
N LEU A 245 -35.22 21.85 19.46
CA LEU A 245 -35.53 21.70 18.03
C LEU A 245 -35.73 20.23 17.63
N ASN A 246 -36.78 19.97 16.86
CA ASN A 246 -36.91 18.75 16.08
C ASN A 246 -36.48 19.02 14.63
N LEU A 247 -35.25 18.66 14.31
CA LEU A 247 -34.64 18.89 13.01
C LEU A 247 -35.25 18.01 11.90
N ILE A 248 -35.79 16.84 12.23
CA ILE A 248 -36.49 15.97 11.26
C ILE A 248 -37.80 16.65 10.81
N GLU A 249 -38.61 17.11 11.75
CA GLU A 249 -39.86 17.82 11.44
C GLU A 249 -39.58 19.15 10.75
N LYS A 250 -38.51 19.84 11.14
CA LYS A 250 -38.05 21.04 10.43
C LYS A 250 -37.69 20.73 8.98
N TRP A 251 -36.93 19.66 8.73
CA TRP A 251 -36.58 19.24 7.37
C TRP A 251 -37.80 18.91 6.52
N LYS A 252 -38.76 18.13 7.06
CA LYS A 252 -40.03 17.82 6.37
C LYS A 252 -40.80 19.09 6.02
N LYS A 253 -40.90 20.03 6.98
CA LYS A 253 -41.55 21.32 6.79
C LYS A 253 -40.88 22.13 5.68
N MET A 254 -39.54 22.23 5.69
CA MET A 254 -38.79 22.91 4.63
C MET A 254 -39.04 22.28 3.26
N LYS A 255 -39.08 20.95 3.15
CA LYS A 255 -39.36 20.27 1.87
C LYS A 255 -40.77 20.54 1.36
N LYS A 256 -41.75 20.57 2.26
CA LYS A 256 -43.14 20.82 1.92
C LYS A 256 -43.43 22.29 1.59
N GLU A 257 -43.02 23.21 2.47
CA GLU A 257 -43.40 24.62 2.42
C GLU A 257 -42.41 25.46 1.60
N ASP A 258 -41.10 25.28 1.81
CA ASP A 258 -40.08 26.13 1.16
C ASP A 258 -39.73 25.61 -0.23
N ASP A 259 -39.55 24.29 -0.38
CA ASP A 259 -39.22 23.65 -1.67
C ASP A 259 -40.49 23.29 -2.49
N ASN A 260 -41.69 23.46 -1.92
CA ASN A 260 -42.99 23.16 -2.53
C ASN A 260 -43.10 21.73 -3.12
N LEU A 261 -42.61 20.74 -2.38
CA LEU A 261 -42.62 19.33 -2.77
C LEU A 261 -43.83 18.59 -2.20
N THR A 262 -44.33 17.62 -2.95
CA THR A 262 -45.38 16.70 -2.46
C THR A 262 -44.81 15.65 -1.51
N ASP A 263 -45.66 15.04 -0.68
CA ASP A 263 -45.26 13.99 0.27
C ASP A 263 -44.69 12.72 -0.44
N GLU A 264 -44.83 12.58 -1.76
CA GLU A 264 -44.18 11.51 -2.56
C GLU A 264 -42.76 11.88 -3.03
N GLN A 265 -42.44 13.18 -3.10
CA GLN A 265 -41.16 13.70 -3.60
C GLN A 265 -40.10 13.86 -2.52
N TYR A 266 -40.48 13.88 -1.24
CA TYR A 266 -39.53 13.82 -0.14
C TYR A 266 -39.95 12.78 0.89
N LYS A 267 -38.98 12.02 1.41
CA LYS A 267 -39.23 10.97 2.40
C LYS A 267 -38.20 11.02 3.52
N TYR A 268 -38.71 10.92 4.75
CA TYR A 268 -37.92 10.57 5.92
C TYR A 268 -38.20 9.09 6.25
N VAL A 269 -37.16 8.30 6.47
CA VAL A 269 -37.26 6.89 6.84
C VAL A 269 -36.30 6.55 7.97
N GLN A 270 -36.66 5.56 8.79
CA GLN A 270 -35.87 5.12 9.94
C GLN A 270 -35.85 3.59 10.12
N THR A 271 -36.63 2.84 9.35
CA THR A 271 -36.63 1.36 9.36
C THR A 271 -36.33 0.78 7.98
N LEU A 272 -35.95 -0.50 7.93
CA LEU A 272 -35.76 -1.22 6.68
C LEU A 272 -37.04 -1.31 5.84
N ASP A 273 -38.21 -1.50 6.47
CA ASP A 273 -39.48 -1.61 5.76
C ASP A 273 -39.88 -0.28 5.10
N GLU A 274 -39.74 0.83 5.83
CA GLU A 274 -39.94 2.17 5.28
C GLU A 274 -38.97 2.47 4.14
N PHE A 275 -37.69 2.10 4.32
CA PHE A 275 -36.68 2.24 3.30
C PHE A 275 -37.03 1.43 2.05
N ASN A 276 -37.44 0.17 2.20
CA ASN A 276 -37.80 -0.71 1.09
C ASN A 276 -39.00 -0.21 0.30
N ALA A 277 -39.99 0.39 0.98
CA ALA A 277 -41.17 0.99 0.37
C ALA A 277 -40.89 2.24 -0.51
N ILE A 278 -39.68 2.80 -0.48
CA ILE A 278 -39.31 3.95 -1.30
C ILE A 278 -39.32 3.61 -2.79
N ASP A 279 -40.22 4.30 -3.52
CA ASP A 279 -40.21 4.42 -4.98
C ASP A 279 -39.17 5.48 -5.40
N THR A 280 -38.03 5.01 -5.93
CA THR A 280 -36.90 5.87 -6.32
C THR A 280 -37.19 6.76 -7.52
N ASP A 281 -38.22 6.47 -8.31
CA ASP A 281 -38.57 7.29 -9.48
C ASP A 281 -39.28 8.57 -9.02
N LYS A 282 -40.08 8.48 -7.96
CA LYS A 282 -40.85 9.61 -7.40
C LYS A 282 -40.07 10.46 -6.40
N VAL A 283 -39.25 9.83 -5.55
CA VAL A 283 -38.55 10.55 -4.47
C VAL A 283 -37.39 11.39 -5.00
N ASP A 284 -37.41 12.70 -4.73
CA ASP A 284 -36.37 13.67 -5.07
C ASP A 284 -35.43 13.97 -3.89
N TYR A 285 -35.92 13.83 -2.65
CA TYR A 285 -35.17 14.02 -1.42
C TYR A 285 -35.40 12.88 -0.43
N LEU A 286 -34.32 12.25 0.04
CA LEU A 286 -34.37 11.16 1.00
C LEU A 286 -33.47 11.44 2.21
N LEU A 287 -34.06 11.46 3.39
CA LEU A 287 -33.37 11.47 4.68
C LEU A 287 -33.64 10.14 5.39
N GLY A 288 -32.62 9.31 5.54
CA GLY A 288 -32.69 8.02 6.24
C GLY A 288 -31.81 8.04 7.48
N LEU A 289 -32.40 7.90 8.66
CA LEU A 289 -31.68 7.83 9.94
C LEU A 289 -32.04 6.51 10.65
N PHE A 290 -31.25 5.47 10.42
CA PHE A 290 -31.60 4.07 10.72
C PHE A 290 -31.25 3.61 12.13
N ASN A 291 -30.33 4.29 12.81
CA ASN A 291 -30.00 4.05 14.22
C ASN A 291 -29.99 5.37 15.00
N PRO A 292 -30.25 5.39 16.33
CA PRO A 292 -30.09 6.62 17.07
C PRO A 292 -28.63 7.08 17.23
N SER A 293 -27.66 6.16 17.11
CA SER A 293 -26.23 6.44 17.05
C SER A 293 -25.67 5.98 15.69
N HIS A 294 -24.45 5.44 15.62
CA HIS A 294 -23.95 4.74 14.44
C HIS A 294 -24.86 3.56 14.08
N MET A 295 -24.88 3.17 12.81
CA MET A 295 -25.55 1.94 12.38
C MET A 295 -24.88 0.71 13.02
N GLN A 296 -25.59 -0.41 13.07
CA GLN A 296 -25.05 -1.68 13.56
C GLN A 296 -23.87 -2.13 12.67
N TYR A 297 -22.94 -2.88 13.28
CA TYR A 297 -21.96 -3.64 12.49
C TYR A 297 -22.67 -4.64 11.58
N GLU A 298 -22.09 -4.96 10.42
CA GLU A 298 -22.73 -5.88 9.46
C GLU A 298 -22.98 -7.26 10.10
N ALA A 299 -22.07 -7.71 10.96
CA ALA A 299 -22.19 -8.96 11.71
C ALA A 299 -23.45 -9.05 12.58
N HIS A 300 -23.92 -7.92 13.11
CA HIS A 300 -25.05 -7.84 14.05
C HIS A 300 -26.28 -7.16 13.44
N ARG A 301 -26.22 -6.72 12.18
CA ARG A 301 -27.27 -5.95 11.51
C ARG A 301 -28.62 -6.67 11.48
N SER A 302 -28.60 -8.00 11.33
CA SER A 302 -29.84 -8.81 11.31
C SER A 302 -30.50 -8.97 12.68
N GLU A 303 -29.78 -8.67 13.76
CA GLU A 303 -30.27 -8.77 15.15
C GLU A 303 -30.98 -7.48 15.60
N ASP A 304 -30.87 -6.41 14.81
CA ASP A 304 -31.52 -5.13 15.07
C ASP A 304 -33.06 -5.24 15.04
N ILE A 305 -33.73 -4.59 16.00
CA ILE A 305 -35.18 -4.70 16.18
C ILE A 305 -35.92 -4.10 14.99
N TRP A 306 -35.43 -2.97 14.48
CA TRP A 306 -36.06 -2.26 13.36
C TRP A 306 -35.49 -2.69 12.01
N LYS A 307 -34.39 -3.44 12.05
CA LYS A 307 -33.55 -3.84 10.93
C LYS A 307 -33.02 -2.61 10.21
N GLU A 308 -31.77 -2.70 9.80
CA GLU A 308 -31.12 -1.61 9.07
C GLU A 308 -30.85 -2.02 7.61
N PRO A 309 -31.00 -1.11 6.64
CA PRO A 309 -30.54 -1.38 5.28
C PRO A 309 -29.02 -1.57 5.29
N SER A 310 -28.55 -2.55 4.54
CA SER A 310 -27.13 -2.74 4.27
C SER A 310 -26.54 -1.53 3.54
N LEU A 311 -25.22 -1.37 3.63
CA LEU A 311 -24.52 -0.34 2.86
C LEU A 311 -24.78 -0.47 1.35
N SER A 312 -24.87 -1.71 0.86
CA SER A 312 -25.19 -2.02 -0.55
C SER A 312 -26.57 -1.50 -0.96
N GLU A 313 -27.60 -1.74 -0.15
CA GLU A 313 -28.97 -1.28 -0.40
C GLU A 313 -29.07 0.26 -0.36
N MET A 314 -28.40 0.90 0.61
CA MET A 314 -28.35 2.36 0.72
C MET A 314 -27.69 3.00 -0.51
N VAL A 315 -26.55 2.44 -0.97
CA VAL A 315 -25.83 2.93 -2.16
C VAL A 315 -26.68 2.78 -3.43
N GLU A 316 -27.36 1.64 -3.61
CA GLU A 316 -28.26 1.42 -4.74
C GLU A 316 -29.36 2.49 -4.80
N LYS A 317 -30.10 2.71 -3.71
CA LYS A 317 -31.19 3.70 -3.69
C LYS A 317 -30.65 5.12 -3.88
N ALA A 318 -29.50 5.44 -3.27
CA ALA A 318 -28.86 6.74 -3.45
C ALA A 318 -28.54 7.00 -4.93
N ILE A 319 -27.91 6.05 -5.62
CA ILE A 319 -27.59 6.17 -7.05
C ILE A 319 -28.86 6.32 -7.89
N LYS A 320 -29.90 5.51 -7.64
CA LYS A 320 -31.17 5.58 -8.37
C LYS A 320 -31.86 6.94 -8.25
N ILE A 321 -31.85 7.56 -7.07
CA ILE A 321 -32.42 8.89 -6.85
C ILE A 321 -31.54 9.98 -7.51
N LEU A 322 -30.23 9.92 -7.27
CA LEU A 322 -29.29 10.96 -7.75
C LEU A 322 -29.17 10.99 -9.28
N LYS A 323 -29.21 9.82 -9.95
CA LYS A 323 -29.06 9.73 -11.41
C LYS A 323 -30.21 10.37 -12.19
N LYS A 324 -31.34 10.67 -11.55
CA LYS A 324 -32.44 11.43 -12.17
C LYS A 324 -32.02 12.81 -12.65
N ASN A 325 -30.97 13.39 -12.04
CA ASN A 325 -30.44 14.67 -12.49
C ASN A 325 -29.61 14.52 -13.78
N PRO A 326 -30.05 15.08 -14.92
CA PRO A 326 -29.34 14.95 -16.19
C PRO A 326 -27.97 15.65 -16.19
N LYS A 327 -27.73 16.61 -15.28
CA LYS A 327 -26.42 17.25 -15.10
C LYS A 327 -25.42 16.37 -14.36
N GLY A 328 -25.87 15.27 -13.75
CA GLY A 328 -25.05 14.32 -13.00
C GLY A 328 -25.06 14.56 -11.49
N TYR A 329 -24.23 13.79 -10.78
CA TYR A 329 -24.20 13.81 -9.32
C TYR A 329 -22.80 13.60 -8.72
N PHE A 330 -22.64 13.97 -7.45
CA PHE A 330 -21.55 13.51 -6.59
C PHE A 330 -22.14 12.68 -5.44
N LEU A 331 -21.52 11.55 -5.10
CA LEU A 331 -21.93 10.68 -4.00
C LEU A 331 -20.71 10.34 -3.13
N LEU A 332 -20.80 10.61 -1.83
CA LEU A 332 -19.91 10.07 -0.81
C LEU A 332 -20.53 8.79 -0.23
N VAL A 333 -19.77 7.70 -0.20
CA VAL A 333 -20.15 6.43 0.44
C VAL A 333 -19.08 6.09 1.47
N GLU A 334 -19.46 5.90 2.73
CA GLU A 334 -18.54 5.61 3.82
C GLU A 334 -18.85 4.26 4.48
N GLY A 335 -17.87 3.35 4.47
CA GLY A 335 -17.85 2.17 5.34
C GLY A 335 -17.17 2.51 6.66
N GLY A 336 -17.85 3.27 7.53
CA GLY A 336 -17.20 3.91 8.68
C GLY A 336 -17.23 3.11 9.98
N ARG A 337 -17.81 1.91 9.98
CA ARG A 337 -17.72 0.96 11.10
C ARG A 337 -16.43 0.13 11.06
N ILE A 338 -15.67 0.18 9.96
CA ILE A 338 -14.33 -0.42 9.85
C ILE A 338 -13.41 0.15 10.96
N ASP A 339 -13.27 1.47 11.01
CA ASP A 339 -12.54 2.20 12.06
C ASP A 339 -12.99 1.84 13.48
N HIS A 340 -14.31 1.89 13.75
CA HIS A 340 -14.84 1.58 15.06
C HIS A 340 -14.47 0.15 15.53
N GLY A 341 -14.53 -0.83 14.63
CA GLY A 341 -14.12 -2.21 14.93
C GLY A 341 -12.63 -2.29 15.30
N HIS A 342 -11.77 -1.54 14.60
CA HIS A 342 -10.35 -1.45 14.93
C HIS A 342 -10.11 -0.76 16.28
N HIS A 343 -10.78 0.36 16.55
CA HIS A 343 -10.71 1.08 17.81
C HIS A 343 -11.04 0.20 19.03
N ASP A 344 -12.02 -0.70 18.87
CA ASP A 344 -12.45 -1.66 19.89
C ASP A 344 -11.57 -2.93 19.94
N ASN A 345 -10.52 -3.02 19.12
CA ASN A 345 -9.71 -4.22 18.85
C ASN A 345 -10.54 -5.45 18.40
N GLN A 346 -11.71 -5.24 17.79
CA GLN A 346 -12.59 -6.30 17.29
C GLN A 346 -12.33 -6.52 15.79
N ALA A 347 -11.24 -7.23 15.47
CA ALA A 347 -10.80 -7.47 14.10
C ALA A 347 -11.89 -8.12 13.22
N PHE A 348 -12.68 -9.05 13.78
CA PHE A 348 -13.80 -9.66 13.06
C PHE A 348 -14.78 -8.62 12.54
N LEU A 349 -15.22 -7.69 13.39
CA LEU A 349 -16.21 -6.68 13.03
C LEU A 349 -15.67 -5.70 11.99
N SER A 350 -14.43 -5.22 12.18
CA SER A 350 -13.79 -4.35 11.18
C SER A 350 -13.70 -5.02 9.80
N ILE A 351 -13.23 -6.27 9.77
CA ILE A 351 -13.06 -7.01 8.51
C ILE A 351 -14.40 -7.37 7.87
N LYS A 352 -15.42 -7.71 8.67
CA LYS A 352 -16.76 -7.98 8.15
C LYS A 352 -17.38 -6.74 7.54
N ASP A 353 -17.21 -5.57 8.14
CA ASP A 353 -17.66 -4.30 7.57
C ASP A 353 -16.84 -3.89 6.34
N ALA A 354 -15.55 -4.21 6.27
CA ALA A 354 -14.75 -4.05 5.05
C ALA A 354 -15.23 -4.96 3.91
N SER A 355 -15.65 -6.19 4.22
CA SER A 355 -16.32 -7.11 3.27
C SER A 355 -17.68 -6.55 2.80
N ALA A 356 -18.49 -6.00 3.71
CA ALA A 356 -19.76 -5.35 3.35
C ALA A 356 -19.55 -4.13 2.44
N PHE A 357 -18.47 -3.37 2.67
CA PHE A 357 -18.04 -2.26 1.82
C PHE A 357 -17.63 -2.73 0.42
N ASN A 358 -16.89 -3.85 0.34
CA ASN A 358 -16.58 -4.53 -0.92
C ASN A 358 -17.85 -4.94 -1.69
N GLU A 359 -18.83 -5.50 -1.00
CA GLU A 359 -20.11 -5.89 -1.60
C GLU A 359 -20.90 -4.68 -2.11
N ALA A 360 -20.93 -3.58 -1.35
CA ALA A 360 -21.58 -2.34 -1.78
C ALA A 360 -20.94 -1.75 -3.05
N ILE A 361 -19.61 -1.75 -3.14
CA ILE A 361 -18.88 -1.27 -4.33
C ILE A 361 -19.14 -2.18 -5.53
N ALA A 362 -19.07 -3.51 -5.34
CA ALA A 362 -19.35 -4.49 -6.38
C ALA A 362 -20.78 -4.35 -6.92
N HIS A 363 -21.77 -4.25 -6.02
CA HIS A 363 -23.18 -4.11 -6.36
C HIS A 363 -23.48 -2.80 -7.08
N SER A 364 -22.88 -1.70 -6.63
CA SER A 364 -23.08 -0.38 -7.24
C SER A 364 -22.70 -0.31 -8.73
N GLN A 365 -21.82 -1.21 -9.21
CA GLN A 365 -21.42 -1.28 -10.62
C GLN A 365 -22.60 -1.57 -11.56
N GLN A 366 -23.70 -2.12 -11.06
CA GLN A 366 -24.91 -2.43 -11.84
C GLN A 366 -25.76 -1.19 -12.16
N PHE A 367 -25.58 -0.09 -11.43
CA PHE A 367 -26.46 1.08 -11.48
C PHE A 367 -25.81 2.33 -12.09
N ILE A 368 -24.54 2.24 -12.49
CA ILE A 368 -23.74 3.35 -12.99
C ILE A 368 -23.24 3.10 -14.41
N SER A 369 -22.87 4.17 -15.11
CA SER A 369 -22.19 4.07 -16.40
C SER A 369 -20.68 4.29 -16.25
N HIS A 370 -19.87 3.31 -16.64
CA HIS A 370 -18.40 3.41 -16.57
C HIS A 370 -17.79 4.37 -17.59
N SER A 371 -18.57 4.91 -18.54
CA SER A 371 -18.09 5.90 -19.51
C SER A 371 -18.21 7.33 -19.02
N ASP A 372 -19.04 7.61 -18.01
CA ASP A 372 -19.30 8.99 -17.54
C ASP A 372 -19.19 9.16 -16.02
N THR A 373 -18.83 8.10 -15.28
CA THR A 373 -18.73 8.12 -13.81
C THR A 373 -17.28 7.89 -13.38
N LEU A 374 -16.67 8.90 -12.75
CA LEU A 374 -15.41 8.73 -12.02
C LEU A 374 -15.69 8.08 -10.67
N GLN A 375 -15.00 6.99 -10.39
CA GLN A 375 -15.09 6.26 -9.13
C GLN A 375 -13.72 6.22 -8.47
N VAL A 376 -13.68 6.47 -7.17
CA VAL A 376 -12.48 6.41 -6.34
C VAL A 376 -12.81 5.65 -5.06
N VAL A 377 -12.02 4.62 -4.72
CA VAL A 377 -11.99 4.00 -3.39
C VAL A 377 -10.73 4.43 -2.69
N THR A 378 -10.83 4.87 -1.43
CA THR A 378 -9.66 5.14 -0.60
C THR A 378 -10.01 5.01 0.88
N ALA A 379 -9.05 5.32 1.74
CA ALA A 379 -9.23 5.48 3.17
C ALA A 379 -8.84 6.91 3.58
N ASP A 380 -9.28 7.31 4.75
CA ASP A 380 -8.90 8.56 5.36
C ASP A 380 -7.61 8.43 6.19
N HIS A 381 -7.42 7.29 6.85
CA HIS A 381 -6.19 6.87 7.54
C HIS A 381 -6.11 5.33 7.67
N SER A 382 -5.03 4.85 8.27
CA SER A 382 -4.85 3.43 8.61
C SER A 382 -5.11 3.19 10.11
N HIS A 383 -4.80 2.00 10.62
CA HIS A 383 -4.82 1.62 12.04
C HIS A 383 -3.50 0.99 12.49
N SER A 384 -3.27 0.97 13.80
CA SER A 384 -2.20 0.24 14.45
C SER A 384 -2.45 -1.28 14.45
N PHE A 385 -2.63 -1.84 13.24
CA PHE A 385 -3.13 -3.18 12.93
C PHE A 385 -2.27 -3.83 11.84
N THR A 386 -1.96 -5.13 11.99
CA THR A 386 -1.12 -5.87 11.03
C THR A 386 -1.55 -7.32 10.83
N VAL A 387 -1.03 -7.94 9.76
CA VAL A 387 -1.20 -9.37 9.42
C VAL A 387 0.13 -10.08 9.67
N SER A 388 0.40 -10.40 10.93
CA SER A 388 1.65 -10.98 11.40
C SER A 388 1.91 -12.38 10.85
N GLY A 389 3.14 -12.61 10.41
CA GLY A 389 3.65 -13.91 10.00
C GLY A 389 4.10 -14.79 11.17
N TYR A 390 4.56 -16.02 10.92
CA TYR A 390 4.44 -16.73 9.63
C TYR A 390 3.24 -17.67 9.69
N SER A 391 2.24 -17.43 8.85
CA SER A 391 1.03 -18.23 8.77
C SER A 391 0.88 -18.87 7.39
N LYS A 392 0.29 -20.07 7.36
CA LYS A 392 0.02 -20.79 6.12
C LYS A 392 -1.10 -20.09 5.36
N ARG A 393 -1.05 -20.16 4.04
CA ARG A 393 -2.10 -19.63 3.15
C ARG A 393 -3.49 -20.19 3.45
N THR A 394 -3.55 -21.39 4.01
CA THR A 394 -4.81 -22.07 4.38
C THR A 394 -5.28 -21.75 5.80
N ASP A 395 -4.50 -21.03 6.60
CA ASP A 395 -4.91 -20.66 7.95
C ASP A 395 -6.10 -19.70 7.90
N ASN A 396 -7.07 -19.87 8.80
CA ASN A 396 -8.15 -18.90 8.97
C ASN A 396 -7.55 -17.59 9.47
N ILE A 397 -7.81 -16.48 8.77
CA ILE A 397 -7.16 -15.19 9.02
C ILE A 397 -7.42 -14.68 10.44
N LEU A 398 -8.54 -15.06 11.07
CA LEU A 398 -8.92 -14.64 12.42
C LEU A 398 -8.28 -15.49 13.54
N LYS A 399 -7.61 -16.61 13.18
CA LYS A 399 -7.04 -17.57 14.13
C LYS A 399 -5.55 -17.34 14.38
N PHE A 400 -4.94 -18.28 15.11
CA PHE A 400 -3.50 -18.33 15.37
C PHE A 400 -2.73 -18.77 14.12
N ALA A 401 -1.50 -18.27 13.99
CA ALA A 401 -0.59 -18.72 12.94
C ALA A 401 -0.21 -20.20 13.15
N THR A 402 -0.09 -20.97 12.06
CA THR A 402 0.38 -22.36 12.12
C THR A 402 1.66 -22.60 11.33
N SER A 403 2.47 -23.54 11.80
CA SER A 403 3.65 -24.07 11.13
C SER A 403 3.64 -25.59 11.22
N SER A 404 3.99 -26.30 10.15
CA SER A 404 3.98 -27.79 10.12
C SER A 404 2.68 -28.47 10.59
N ASN A 405 1.53 -27.77 10.48
CA ASN A 405 0.18 -28.17 10.94
C ASN A 405 -0.03 -28.09 12.46
N GLU A 406 0.86 -27.42 13.17
CA GLU A 406 0.74 -27.14 14.59
C GLU A 406 0.66 -25.63 14.80
N THR A 407 -0.03 -25.21 15.87
CA THR A 407 -0.09 -23.80 16.26
C THR A 407 1.30 -23.29 16.62
N THR A 408 1.72 -22.18 16.03
CA THR A 408 3.01 -21.55 16.35
C THR A 408 2.94 -20.93 17.75
N LEU A 409 3.96 -21.19 18.56
CA LEU A 409 4.08 -20.65 19.91
C LEU A 409 5.19 -19.60 19.98
N ALA A 410 4.95 -18.56 20.76
CA ALA A 410 5.94 -17.54 21.11
C ALA A 410 6.91 -18.04 22.20
N ASP A 411 7.91 -17.23 22.56
CA ASP A 411 8.91 -17.59 23.58
C ASP A 411 8.28 -17.94 24.93
N ASP A 412 7.16 -17.29 25.26
CA ASP A 412 6.36 -17.51 26.46
C ASP A 412 5.46 -18.76 26.38
N LYS A 413 5.64 -19.59 25.34
CA LYS A 413 4.93 -20.87 25.08
C LYS A 413 3.43 -20.73 24.88
N LYS A 414 2.97 -19.56 24.46
CA LYS A 414 1.56 -19.28 24.14
C LYS A 414 1.39 -18.94 22.67
N PRO A 415 0.23 -19.24 22.05
CA PRO A 415 -0.02 -18.91 20.65
C PRO A 415 -0.17 -17.41 20.43
N TYR A 416 -0.05 -16.94 19.19
CA TYR A 416 -0.36 -15.56 18.80
C TYR A 416 -1.25 -15.54 17.56
N ASN A 417 -2.16 -14.56 17.50
CA ASN A 417 -3.09 -14.38 16.38
C ASN A 417 -2.33 -13.88 15.14
N ILE A 418 -2.84 -14.25 13.96
CA ILE A 418 -2.35 -13.69 12.68
C ILE A 418 -2.65 -12.19 12.65
N LEU A 419 -3.84 -11.79 13.09
CA LEU A 419 -4.20 -10.39 13.21
C LEU A 419 -3.79 -9.84 14.57
N ALA A 420 -3.05 -8.74 14.57
CA ALA A 420 -2.51 -8.17 15.79
C ALA A 420 -2.66 -6.64 15.83
N TYR A 421 -2.86 -6.11 17.04
CA TYR A 421 -2.88 -4.68 17.32
C TYR A 421 -1.76 -4.30 18.29
N THR A 422 -1.22 -3.09 18.17
CA THR A 422 -0.23 -2.58 19.13
C THR A 422 -0.90 -1.89 20.31
N THR A 423 -1.96 -1.11 20.07
CA THR A 423 -2.68 -0.32 21.09
C THR A 423 -4.15 -0.74 21.21
N GLY A 424 -4.79 -0.42 22.34
CA GLY A 424 -6.25 -0.50 22.49
C GLY A 424 -6.75 -1.28 23.70
N PRO A 425 -8.07 -1.57 23.74
CA PRO A 425 -8.71 -2.20 24.90
C PRO A 425 -8.31 -3.67 25.10
N GLY A 426 -7.74 -4.33 24.09
CA GLY A 426 -7.19 -5.68 24.16
C GLY A 426 -6.24 -5.90 25.34
N TYR A 427 -5.41 -4.90 25.66
CA TYR A 427 -4.56 -4.93 26.84
C TYR A 427 -5.36 -5.18 28.13
N LYS A 428 -6.46 -4.46 28.32
CA LYS A 428 -7.28 -4.57 29.53
C LYS A 428 -7.89 -5.96 29.66
N THR A 429 -8.29 -6.53 28.54
CA THR A 429 -8.88 -7.87 28.45
C THR A 429 -7.84 -8.96 28.72
N HIS A 430 -6.63 -8.81 28.19
CA HIS A 430 -5.67 -9.93 28.09
C HIS A 430 -4.39 -9.79 28.92
N ARG A 431 -4.10 -8.60 29.46
CA ARG A 431 -2.80 -8.29 30.08
C ARG A 431 -2.87 -7.47 31.39
N LYS A 432 -4.04 -6.94 31.77
CA LYS A 432 -4.17 -6.08 32.97
C LYS A 432 -3.68 -6.75 34.27
N ASP A 433 -3.93 -8.05 34.41
CA ASP A 433 -3.72 -8.77 35.67
C ASP A 433 -2.36 -9.51 35.72
N GLY A 434 -1.45 -9.24 34.80
CA GLY A 434 -0.11 -9.82 34.78
C GLY A 434 0.39 -10.14 33.36
N PRO A 435 1.03 -11.30 33.14
CA PRO A 435 1.56 -11.65 31.83
C PRO A 435 0.45 -11.86 30.80
N ARG A 436 0.84 -11.88 29.52
CA ARG A 436 -0.06 -12.18 28.40
C ARG A 436 -0.87 -13.46 28.65
N LYS A 437 -2.19 -13.43 28.51
CA LYS A 437 -3.05 -14.62 28.66
C LYS A 437 -2.81 -15.64 27.54
N ASP A 438 -2.99 -16.91 27.88
CA ASP A 438 -3.03 -18.00 26.91
C ASP A 438 -4.44 -18.06 26.29
N LEU A 439 -4.51 -17.82 24.98
CA LEU A 439 -5.76 -17.76 24.23
C LEU A 439 -6.13 -19.09 23.57
N THR A 440 -5.39 -20.18 23.81
CA THR A 440 -5.63 -21.49 23.15
C THR A 440 -7.07 -22.01 23.30
N LYS A 441 -7.77 -21.66 24.39
CA LYS A 441 -9.16 -22.06 24.66
C LYS A 441 -10.20 -20.99 24.33
N VAL A 442 -9.79 -19.87 23.75
CA VAL A 442 -10.65 -18.77 23.34
C VAL A 442 -11.00 -18.94 21.88
N ASP A 443 -12.28 -18.78 21.54
CA ASP A 443 -12.69 -18.70 20.14
C ASP A 443 -12.37 -17.30 19.61
N THR A 444 -11.31 -17.21 18.82
CA THR A 444 -10.86 -15.97 18.20
C THR A 444 -11.66 -15.61 16.94
N THR A 445 -12.62 -16.47 16.54
CA THR A 445 -13.55 -16.21 15.44
C THR A 445 -14.89 -15.65 15.89
N ASP A 446 -15.11 -15.53 17.21
CA ASP A 446 -16.29 -14.88 17.78
C ASP A 446 -16.32 -13.39 17.35
N PRO A 447 -17.45 -12.88 16.82
CA PRO A 447 -17.59 -11.46 16.45
C PRO A 447 -17.26 -10.48 17.58
N ASP A 448 -17.53 -10.86 18.83
CA ASP A 448 -17.29 -10.02 20.00
C ASP A 448 -15.88 -10.22 20.60
N PHE A 449 -15.04 -11.08 20.00
CA PHE A 449 -13.67 -11.27 20.46
C PHE A 449 -12.85 -9.98 20.32
N VAL A 450 -12.42 -9.45 21.47
CA VAL A 450 -11.46 -8.35 21.55
C VAL A 450 -10.06 -8.95 21.38
N SER A 451 -9.36 -8.58 20.30
CA SER A 451 -8.00 -9.02 20.01
C SER A 451 -7.00 -8.50 21.03
N ASP A 452 -5.88 -9.21 21.20
CA ASP A 452 -4.81 -8.80 22.11
C ASP A 452 -4.08 -7.53 21.60
N SER A 453 -3.69 -6.68 22.55
CA SER A 453 -2.87 -5.49 22.32
C SER A 453 -1.99 -5.23 23.55
N PHE A 454 -0.84 -4.59 23.37
CA PHE A 454 0.17 -4.49 24.43
C PHE A 454 0.36 -3.08 24.99
N LEU A 455 -0.13 -2.05 24.29
CA LEU A 455 -0.17 -0.68 24.77
C LEU A 455 -1.58 -0.34 25.28
N PRO A 456 -1.77 -0.10 26.59
CA PRO A 456 -3.09 0.09 27.17
C PRO A 456 -3.72 1.41 26.72
N ARG A 457 -4.77 1.34 25.91
CA ARG A 457 -5.57 2.52 25.54
C ARG A 457 -7.05 2.17 25.61
N GLN A 458 -7.89 3.15 25.95
CA GLN A 458 -9.34 2.96 25.94
C GLN A 458 -9.83 2.58 24.53
N TRP A 459 -9.24 3.20 23.52
CA TRP A 459 -9.41 2.91 22.10
C TRP A 459 -8.05 2.80 21.47
N GLU A 460 -7.92 1.90 20.51
CA GLU A 460 -6.74 1.80 19.66
C GLU A 460 -6.47 3.14 18.93
N SER A 461 -5.23 3.39 18.50
CA SER A 461 -4.85 4.57 17.72
C SER A 461 -4.89 4.29 16.22
N HIS A 462 -5.23 5.30 15.42
CA HIS A 462 -4.98 5.21 13.97
C HIS A 462 -3.49 4.92 13.66
N GLY A 463 -3.24 4.50 12.42
CA GLY A 463 -1.92 4.29 11.82
C GLY A 463 -1.48 5.50 10.99
N GLY A 464 -0.20 5.84 11.08
CA GLY A 464 0.40 7.02 10.42
C GLY A 464 0.89 6.77 8.99
N GLU A 465 0.86 5.54 8.50
CA GLU A 465 1.26 5.17 7.15
C GLU A 465 0.30 5.69 6.07
N ASP A 466 0.82 5.77 4.84
CA ASP A 466 0.03 6.11 3.66
C ASP A 466 -1.08 5.07 3.41
N VAL A 467 -2.14 5.48 2.74
CA VAL A 467 -3.27 4.60 2.36
C VAL A 467 -3.44 4.52 0.85
N ALA A 468 -4.03 3.43 0.37
CA ALA A 468 -4.24 3.23 -1.06
C ALA A 468 -5.39 4.08 -1.62
N ILE A 469 -5.26 4.45 -2.89
CA ILE A 469 -6.33 5.00 -3.74
C ILE A 469 -6.52 4.03 -4.90
N TYR A 470 -7.75 3.62 -5.19
CA TYR A 470 -8.12 2.85 -6.38
C TYR A 470 -9.09 3.66 -7.23
N ALA A 471 -8.89 3.73 -8.55
CA ALA A 471 -9.70 4.56 -9.42
C ALA A 471 -10.13 3.90 -10.73
N LYS A 472 -11.34 4.23 -11.18
CA LYS A 472 -11.94 3.77 -12.44
C LYS A 472 -12.84 4.83 -13.06
N GLY A 473 -12.87 4.91 -14.39
CA GLY A 473 -13.73 5.84 -15.13
C GLY A 473 -12.96 7.02 -15.74
N PRO A 474 -13.66 8.08 -16.18
CA PRO A 474 -13.03 9.25 -16.81
C PRO A 474 -12.02 9.91 -15.87
N TRP A 475 -10.83 10.20 -16.39
CA TRP A 475 -9.69 10.79 -15.67
C TRP A 475 -9.11 9.96 -14.50
N ALA A 476 -9.51 8.69 -14.33
CA ALA A 476 -8.98 7.84 -13.25
C ALA A 476 -7.46 7.67 -13.28
N HIS A 477 -6.84 7.75 -14.46
CA HIS A 477 -5.39 7.68 -14.66
C HIS A 477 -4.59 8.85 -14.06
N LEU A 478 -5.26 9.85 -13.52
CA LEU A 478 -4.62 10.93 -12.75
C LEU A 478 -4.19 10.47 -11.35
N PHE A 479 -4.68 9.31 -10.88
CA PHE A 479 -4.15 8.61 -9.72
C PHE A 479 -3.10 7.60 -10.21
N HIS A 480 -1.82 7.94 -10.08
CA HIS A 480 -0.75 7.17 -10.71
C HIS A 480 0.60 7.22 -9.98
N SER A 481 0.65 7.84 -8.80
CA SER A 481 1.87 8.09 -8.01
C SER A 481 1.50 8.21 -6.53
N VAL A 482 2.40 8.74 -5.70
CA VAL A 482 2.10 9.15 -4.33
C VAL A 482 1.56 10.58 -4.36
N HIS A 483 0.41 10.81 -3.73
CA HIS A 483 -0.28 12.09 -3.73
C HIS A 483 -0.50 12.60 -2.30
N GLU A 484 -0.58 13.92 -2.13
CA GLU A 484 -1.19 14.44 -0.90
C GLU A 484 -2.67 14.06 -0.86
N GLN A 485 -3.23 13.73 0.31
CA GLN A 485 -4.63 13.33 0.40
C GLN A 485 -5.63 14.36 -0.14
N ASN A 486 -5.30 15.66 -0.06
CA ASN A 486 -6.16 16.71 -0.59
C ASN A 486 -6.23 16.74 -2.14
N TYR A 487 -5.32 16.04 -2.83
CA TYR A 487 -5.32 15.87 -4.28
C TYR A 487 -6.60 15.20 -4.81
N VAL A 488 -7.20 14.28 -4.04
CA VAL A 488 -8.43 13.56 -4.41
C VAL A 488 -9.53 14.52 -4.85
N ASN A 489 -9.75 15.60 -4.08
CA ASN A 489 -10.72 16.64 -4.40
C ASN A 489 -10.42 17.31 -5.75
N HIS A 490 -9.15 17.67 -5.99
CA HIS A 490 -8.76 18.36 -7.22
C HIS A 490 -8.99 17.50 -8.46
N VAL A 491 -8.77 16.20 -8.37
CA VAL A 491 -9.07 15.26 -9.48
C VAL A 491 -10.56 15.21 -9.76
N PHE A 492 -11.41 15.09 -8.73
CA PHE A 492 -12.85 15.13 -8.93
C PHE A 492 -13.33 16.46 -9.51
N GLU A 493 -12.89 17.60 -8.96
CA GLU A 493 -13.29 18.92 -9.47
C GLU A 493 -12.88 19.10 -10.94
N TYR A 494 -11.67 18.66 -11.30
CA TYR A 494 -11.17 18.70 -12.67
C TYR A 494 -11.98 17.79 -13.59
N ALA A 495 -12.10 16.51 -13.25
CA ALA A 495 -12.80 15.51 -14.06
C ALA A 495 -14.27 15.88 -14.29
N MET A 496 -14.93 16.44 -13.27
CA MET A 496 -16.34 16.81 -13.34
C MET A 496 -16.60 18.22 -13.90
N CYS A 497 -15.55 19.00 -14.18
CA CYS A 497 -15.62 20.42 -14.57
C CYS A 497 -16.44 21.26 -13.59
N ILE A 498 -16.13 21.18 -12.30
CA ILE A 498 -16.79 21.96 -11.24
C ILE A 498 -15.76 22.77 -10.45
N GLY A 499 -16.22 23.58 -9.50
CA GLY A 499 -15.34 24.32 -8.59
C GLY A 499 -14.33 25.19 -9.33
N LYS A 500 -13.05 25.11 -8.93
CA LYS A 500 -11.98 25.92 -9.53
C LYS A 500 -11.74 25.60 -11.01
N TYR A 501 -12.03 24.37 -11.45
CA TYR A 501 -11.70 23.90 -12.80
C TYR A 501 -12.85 24.00 -13.80
N LYS A 502 -14.01 24.56 -13.41
CA LYS A 502 -15.20 24.70 -14.26
C LYS A 502 -14.91 25.15 -15.69
N SER A 503 -14.10 26.21 -15.86
CA SER A 503 -13.79 26.81 -17.17
C SER A 503 -12.49 26.30 -17.80
N SER A 504 -11.78 25.38 -17.14
CA SER A 504 -10.45 24.92 -17.53
C SER A 504 -10.23 23.41 -17.45
N CYS A 505 -11.28 22.61 -17.25
CA CYS A 505 -11.21 21.14 -17.11
C CYS A 505 -10.76 20.36 -18.37
N ASN A 506 -10.38 21.07 -19.44
CA ASN A 506 -9.76 20.52 -20.65
C ASN A 506 -8.35 21.10 -20.89
N LYS A 507 -7.80 21.83 -19.90
CA LYS A 507 -6.51 22.52 -19.99
C LYS A 507 -5.65 22.11 -18.80
N THR A 508 -4.36 21.94 -19.06
CA THR A 508 -3.37 21.81 -17.99
C THR A 508 -3.31 23.12 -17.18
N PRO A 509 -3.43 23.07 -15.83
CA PRO A 509 -3.22 24.24 -14.98
C PRO A 509 -1.82 24.82 -15.18
N ALA A 510 -1.67 26.15 -15.11
CA ALA A 510 -0.37 26.81 -15.30
C ALA A 510 0.69 26.39 -14.25
N GLY A 511 0.23 25.85 -13.10
CA GLY A 511 1.05 25.56 -11.93
C GLY A 511 1.38 26.84 -11.18
N THR A 512 1.50 26.74 -9.86
CA THR A 512 1.72 27.90 -8.99
C THR A 512 3.00 27.72 -8.20
N LYS A 513 3.88 28.72 -8.19
CA LYS A 513 5.05 28.72 -7.32
C LYS A 513 4.60 28.78 -5.86
N ILE A 514 5.18 27.92 -5.04
CA ILE A 514 4.93 27.86 -3.61
C ILE A 514 6.18 28.40 -2.91
N ASP A 515 6.00 29.43 -2.08
CA ASP A 515 7.08 29.92 -1.23
C ASP A 515 7.30 28.91 -0.10
N LYS A 516 8.55 28.50 0.13
CA LYS A 516 8.94 27.54 1.16
C LYS A 516 8.61 28.03 2.57
N ASN A 517 8.46 29.35 2.77
CA ASN A 517 8.09 29.96 4.04
C ASN A 517 6.57 30.20 4.19
N SER A 518 5.76 29.75 3.22
CA SER A 518 4.31 29.89 3.30
C SER A 518 3.77 29.11 4.49
N LYS A 519 2.86 29.73 5.25
CA LYS A 519 2.08 28.99 6.24
C LYS A 519 1.20 27.95 5.54
N GLU A 520 1.09 26.76 6.11
CA GLU A 520 0.33 25.63 5.57
C GLU A 520 -1.21 25.79 5.75
N HIS A 521 -1.76 26.93 5.36
CA HIS A 521 -3.20 27.19 5.32
C HIS A 521 -3.82 26.81 3.97
N SER A 522 -5.11 27.07 3.76
CA SER A 522 -5.85 26.48 2.63
C SER A 522 -5.27 26.78 1.25
N GLU A 523 -4.76 27.99 1.03
CA GLU A 523 -4.17 28.36 -0.25
C GLU A 523 -2.89 27.57 -0.56
N TYR A 524 -2.08 27.25 0.47
CA TYR A 524 -0.88 26.43 0.32
C TYR A 524 -1.23 25.03 -0.20
N TRP A 525 -2.16 24.36 0.47
CA TRP A 525 -2.56 22.98 0.11
C TRP A 525 -3.25 22.90 -1.25
N LYS A 526 -4.09 23.88 -1.59
CA LYS A 526 -4.70 23.97 -2.92
C LYS A 526 -3.66 24.12 -4.03
N LYS A 527 -2.62 24.94 -3.81
CA LYS A 527 -1.49 25.05 -4.76
C LYS A 527 -0.70 23.75 -4.89
N ILE A 528 -0.51 23.01 -3.80
CA ILE A 528 0.13 21.68 -3.86
C ILE A 528 -0.70 20.74 -4.74
N GLY A 529 -2.01 20.62 -4.48
CA GLY A 529 -2.90 19.76 -5.26
C GLY A 529 -2.99 20.17 -6.74
N GLU A 530 -3.01 21.46 -7.05
CA GLU A 530 -2.95 21.97 -8.43
C GLU A 530 -1.64 21.62 -9.14
N ASN A 531 -0.52 21.67 -8.43
CA ASN A 531 0.78 21.32 -8.99
C ASN A 531 0.89 19.81 -9.23
N GLU A 532 0.38 18.97 -8.32
CA GLU A 532 0.28 17.52 -8.55
C GLU A 532 -0.61 17.20 -9.75
N LEU A 533 -1.77 17.86 -9.86
CA LEU A 533 -2.67 17.70 -11.01
C LEU A 533 -2.01 18.09 -12.32
N LYS A 534 -1.25 19.19 -12.34
CA LYS A 534 -0.47 19.60 -13.50
C LYS A 534 0.52 18.51 -13.91
N ILE A 535 1.29 17.99 -12.96
CA ILE A 535 2.28 16.93 -13.22
C ILE A 535 1.59 15.69 -13.80
N ALA A 536 0.45 15.29 -13.23
CA ALA A 536 -0.32 14.16 -13.70
C ALA A 536 -0.86 14.35 -15.13
N LEU A 537 -1.35 15.55 -15.45
CA LEU A 537 -1.83 15.90 -16.79
C LEU A 537 -0.71 15.97 -17.85
N GLU A 538 0.52 16.32 -17.43
CA GLU A 538 1.70 16.42 -18.30
C GLU A 538 2.45 15.09 -18.48
N LYS A 539 2.07 14.05 -17.72
CA LYS A 539 2.69 12.72 -17.76
C LYS A 539 2.71 12.16 -19.18
N LYS A 540 3.89 11.70 -19.61
CA LYS A 540 4.12 11.10 -20.94
C LYS A 540 4.33 9.60 -20.82
N LYS A 541 3.65 8.86 -21.69
CA LYS A 541 3.86 7.43 -21.89
C LYS A 541 5.17 7.20 -22.66
N LEU A 542 6.13 6.52 -22.03
CA LEU A 542 7.35 6.04 -22.69
C LEU A 542 7.14 4.58 -23.09
N SER A 543 7.10 4.26 -24.39
CA SER A 543 6.84 2.91 -24.93
C SER A 543 7.93 2.41 -25.89
N GLN A 544 9.12 2.99 -25.77
CA GLN A 544 10.32 2.52 -26.45
C GLN A 544 10.96 1.34 -25.69
N LYS A 545 11.82 0.58 -26.37
CA LYS A 545 12.60 -0.50 -25.74
C LYS A 545 13.48 0.06 -24.62
N ALA A 546 13.41 -0.56 -23.44
CA ALA A 546 14.38 -0.34 -22.38
C ALA A 546 15.72 -0.99 -22.78
N LYS A 547 16.74 -0.16 -22.93
CA LYS A 547 18.12 -0.64 -23.12
C LYS A 547 18.59 -1.30 -21.81
N ASN A 548 18.35 -0.62 -20.70
CA ASN A 548 18.78 -1.03 -19.37
C ASN A 548 17.59 -1.15 -18.42
N THR A 549 17.74 -1.97 -17.39
CA THR A 549 16.83 -2.00 -16.24
C THR A 549 17.63 -2.00 -14.94
N VAL A 550 17.17 -1.22 -13.95
CA VAL A 550 17.64 -1.30 -12.57
C VAL A 550 16.44 -1.61 -11.68
N LEU A 551 16.49 -2.74 -10.98
CA LEU A 551 15.50 -3.15 -10.00
C LEU A 551 16.09 -2.95 -8.61
N PHE A 552 15.43 -2.13 -7.80
CA PHE A 552 15.75 -1.89 -6.40
C PHE A 552 14.76 -2.68 -5.52
N VAL A 553 15.29 -3.46 -4.59
CA VAL A 553 14.50 -4.21 -3.61
C VAL A 553 14.92 -3.74 -2.22
N GLY A 554 14.01 -3.13 -1.47
CA GLY A 554 14.17 -2.97 -0.03
C GLY A 554 13.59 -4.21 0.64
N ASP A 555 14.45 -5.11 1.14
CA ASP A 555 13.99 -6.34 1.79
C ASP A 555 13.18 -5.97 3.04
N GLY A 556 11.94 -6.47 3.15
CA GLY A 556 11.03 -6.10 4.24
C GLY A 556 10.51 -4.63 4.21
N MET A 557 10.75 -3.86 3.15
CA MET A 557 10.43 -2.42 3.09
C MET A 557 8.92 -2.14 2.85
N GLY A 558 8.14 -2.35 3.90
CA GLY A 558 6.70 -2.04 3.98
C GLY A 558 6.33 -0.57 3.79
N LEU A 559 5.02 -0.30 3.65
CA LEU A 559 4.55 1.07 3.52
C LEU A 559 4.75 1.89 4.81
N SER A 560 4.66 1.25 5.98
CA SER A 560 5.03 1.86 7.27
C SER A 560 6.53 2.19 7.32
N THR A 561 7.40 1.32 6.81
CA THR A 561 8.85 1.57 6.67
C THR A 561 9.13 2.76 5.75
N VAL A 562 8.51 2.82 4.57
CA VAL A 562 8.65 3.95 3.63
C VAL A 562 8.18 5.26 4.28
N THR A 563 7.02 5.25 4.94
CA THR A 563 6.48 6.43 5.61
C THR A 563 7.38 6.89 6.75
N ALA A 564 7.84 5.99 7.62
CA ALA A 564 8.73 6.34 8.72
C ALA A 564 10.10 6.83 8.21
N ALA A 565 10.66 6.21 7.17
CA ALA A 565 11.90 6.63 6.54
C ALA A 565 11.78 8.03 5.90
N ARG A 566 10.62 8.36 5.32
CA ARG A 566 10.31 9.72 4.81
C ARG A 566 10.39 10.77 5.93
N TRP A 567 9.80 10.48 7.08
CA TRP A 567 9.89 11.38 8.25
C TRP A 567 11.31 11.48 8.80
N HIS A 568 12.01 10.35 8.90
CA HIS A 568 13.41 10.31 9.33
C HIS A 568 14.32 11.13 8.40
N HIS A 569 14.14 10.98 7.08
CA HIS A 569 14.85 11.73 6.03
C HIS A 569 14.66 13.24 6.19
N ALA A 570 13.41 13.66 6.41
CA ALA A 570 13.05 15.05 6.64
C ALA A 570 13.70 15.61 7.92
N GLN A 571 13.65 14.84 9.00
CA GLN A 571 14.22 15.20 10.30
C GLN A 571 15.74 15.33 10.23
N LYS A 572 16.45 14.39 9.61
CA LYS A 572 17.90 14.44 9.37
C LYS A 572 18.35 15.69 8.62
N ARG A 573 17.52 16.18 7.68
CA ARG A 573 17.83 17.39 6.90
C ARG A 573 17.26 18.69 7.49
N GLN A 574 16.57 18.62 8.64
CA GLN A 574 15.86 19.75 9.26
C GLN A 574 14.86 20.42 8.28
N ILE A 575 14.17 19.60 7.49
CA ILE A 575 13.25 20.06 6.47
C ILE A 575 11.80 19.98 6.97
N VAL A 576 11.09 21.11 6.88
CA VAL A 576 9.64 21.20 7.12
C VAL A 576 8.90 21.43 5.79
N GLY A 577 7.81 20.70 5.55
CA GLY A 577 6.89 20.92 4.42
C GLY A 577 6.76 19.78 3.41
N SER A 578 5.59 19.64 2.79
CA SER A 578 5.12 18.46 2.03
C SER A 578 5.96 17.95 0.85
N LYS A 579 6.77 18.78 0.17
CA LYS A 579 7.55 18.37 -1.02
C LYS A 579 9.03 18.11 -0.79
N SER A 580 9.60 18.67 0.27
CA SER A 580 11.03 18.55 0.55
C SER A 580 11.37 17.33 1.42
N GLN A 581 10.35 16.52 1.74
CA GLN A 581 10.41 15.36 2.64
C GLN A 581 10.38 14.00 1.92
N LEU A 582 10.22 13.97 0.59
CA LEU A 582 10.04 12.73 -0.16
C LEU A 582 11.33 11.91 -0.28
N LEU A 583 11.20 10.58 -0.25
CA LEU A 583 12.23 9.67 -0.74
C LEU A 583 12.31 9.77 -2.28
N SER A 584 13.44 9.34 -2.84
CA SER A 584 13.88 9.64 -4.22
C SER A 584 13.06 8.96 -5.32
N TRP A 585 12.18 8.04 -4.92
CA TRP A 585 11.27 7.31 -5.80
C TRP A 585 9.81 7.71 -5.62
N GLU A 586 9.44 8.46 -4.58
CA GLU A 586 8.03 8.75 -4.27
C GLU A 586 7.41 9.74 -5.27
N ASP A 587 8.23 10.50 -5.99
CA ASP A 587 7.78 11.40 -7.08
C ASP A 587 7.81 10.74 -8.47
N TRP A 588 8.07 9.43 -8.53
CA TRP A 588 8.08 8.70 -9.80
C TRP A 588 6.69 8.63 -10.43
N PRO A 589 6.63 8.64 -11.77
CA PRO A 589 5.37 8.86 -12.49
C PRO A 589 4.44 7.66 -12.48
N ASP A 590 4.86 6.48 -12.07
CA ASP A 590 4.04 5.27 -12.12
C ASP A 590 4.16 4.51 -10.80
N ILE A 591 3.03 4.03 -10.27
CA ILE A 591 2.96 3.24 -9.05
C ILE A 591 1.96 2.10 -9.22
N GLY A 592 2.22 0.98 -8.54
CA GLY A 592 1.27 -0.12 -8.37
C GLY A 592 1.43 -0.74 -6.99
N LEU A 593 0.58 -1.70 -6.67
CA LEU A 593 0.66 -2.51 -5.45
C LEU A 593 0.95 -3.97 -5.81
N SER A 594 1.76 -4.63 -4.99
CA SER A 594 2.23 -6.00 -5.18
C SER A 594 1.74 -6.90 -4.06
N ARG A 595 1.01 -7.95 -4.40
CA ARG A 595 0.56 -8.98 -3.45
C ARG A 595 1.65 -10.03 -3.21
N THR A 596 2.10 -10.14 -1.97
CA THR A 596 3.37 -10.79 -1.60
C THR A 596 3.24 -12.26 -1.19
N TYR A 597 2.05 -12.73 -0.79
CA TYR A 597 1.81 -14.12 -0.38
C TYR A 597 2.46 -15.16 -1.33
N THR A 598 2.96 -16.26 -0.76
CA THR A 598 3.52 -17.40 -1.52
C THR A 598 2.44 -18.45 -1.79
N VAL A 599 2.78 -19.51 -2.52
CA VAL A 599 1.80 -20.57 -2.80
C VAL A 599 1.30 -21.27 -1.53
N ASP A 600 2.04 -21.21 -0.42
CA ASP A 600 1.77 -21.88 0.85
C ASP A 600 1.69 -20.97 2.09
N SER A 601 2.04 -19.69 2.01
CA SER A 601 2.05 -18.76 3.15
C SER A 601 1.28 -17.48 2.87
N LEU A 602 0.49 -17.00 3.84
CA LEU A 602 -0.15 -15.67 3.80
C LEU A 602 0.92 -14.59 3.88
N THR A 603 1.88 -14.79 4.77
CA THR A 603 3.05 -13.96 4.96
C THR A 603 4.25 -14.65 4.34
N ALA A 604 4.80 -14.04 3.30
CA ALA A 604 5.91 -14.60 2.54
C ALA A 604 7.27 -14.40 3.23
N ASP A 605 8.21 -15.30 2.96
CA ASP A 605 9.64 -15.06 3.21
C ASP A 605 10.34 -14.50 1.96
N SER A 606 11.59 -14.08 2.12
CA SER A 606 12.39 -13.48 1.03
C SER A 606 12.72 -14.49 -0.10
N ALA A 607 12.74 -15.81 0.17
CA ALA A 607 13.07 -16.80 -0.88
C ALA A 607 11.94 -17.00 -1.88
N GLY A 608 10.72 -17.23 -1.39
CA GLY A 608 9.53 -17.34 -2.25
C GLY A 608 9.25 -16.03 -2.99
N SER A 609 9.38 -14.90 -2.28
CA SER A 609 9.17 -13.56 -2.82
C SER A 609 10.23 -13.15 -3.84
N GLY A 610 11.52 -13.36 -3.53
CA GLY A 610 12.63 -13.15 -4.46
C GLY A 610 12.48 -13.98 -5.73
N THR A 611 11.98 -15.21 -5.62
CA THR A 611 11.66 -16.04 -6.79
C THR A 611 10.57 -15.41 -7.64
N ALA A 612 9.48 -14.94 -7.03
CA ALA A 612 8.43 -14.24 -7.75
C ALA A 612 8.96 -12.97 -8.44
N LEU A 613 9.74 -12.15 -7.73
CA LEU A 613 10.31 -10.89 -8.20
C LEU A 613 11.35 -11.03 -9.32
N LEU A 614 12.01 -12.19 -9.43
CA LEU A 614 13.16 -12.37 -10.34
C LEU A 614 12.96 -13.45 -11.39
N SER A 615 12.00 -14.36 -11.25
CA SER A 615 11.64 -15.36 -12.28
C SER A 615 10.28 -15.10 -12.92
N GLY A 616 9.39 -14.45 -12.17
CA GLY A 616 8.00 -14.23 -12.56
C GLY A 616 7.10 -15.43 -12.27
N ILE A 617 7.50 -16.30 -11.34
CA ILE A 617 6.74 -17.46 -10.87
C ILE A 617 6.71 -17.45 -9.33
N LYS A 618 5.53 -17.61 -8.71
CA LYS A 618 5.44 -17.82 -7.26
C LYS A 618 5.74 -19.27 -6.92
N THR A 619 6.34 -19.50 -5.76
CA THR A 619 6.73 -20.83 -5.26
C THR A 619 6.49 -20.94 -3.76
N TYR A 620 6.92 -22.04 -3.15
CA TYR A 620 6.84 -22.26 -1.70
C TYR A 620 7.74 -21.29 -0.92
N SER A 621 7.41 -21.06 0.35
CA SER A 621 8.31 -20.36 1.24
C SER A 621 9.60 -21.15 1.47
N GLN A 622 10.72 -20.46 1.68
CA GLN A 622 12.07 -21.02 1.96
C GLN A 622 12.73 -21.79 0.80
N VAL A 623 12.16 -21.76 -0.41
CA VAL A 623 12.79 -22.29 -1.63
C VAL A 623 13.01 -21.16 -2.63
N LEU A 624 14.07 -21.24 -3.44
CA LEU A 624 14.38 -20.18 -4.41
C LEU A 624 14.78 -20.67 -5.80
N GLY A 625 14.38 -19.89 -6.81
CA GLY A 625 14.66 -20.18 -8.22
C GLY A 625 14.04 -21.47 -8.74
N VAL A 626 13.00 -21.97 -8.07
CA VAL A 626 12.28 -23.21 -8.43
C VAL A 626 10.78 -23.02 -8.31
N ASP A 627 10.00 -23.79 -9.06
CA ASP A 627 8.54 -23.85 -8.93
C ASP A 627 8.09 -24.88 -7.88
N MET A 628 6.77 -25.06 -7.76
CA MET A 628 6.14 -25.96 -6.79
C MET A 628 6.44 -27.47 -6.98
N ASN A 629 7.16 -27.87 -8.05
CA ASN A 629 7.62 -29.25 -8.19
C ASN A 629 8.77 -29.58 -7.25
N THR A 630 9.45 -28.56 -6.73
CA THR A 630 10.51 -28.73 -5.74
C THR A 630 9.93 -28.80 -4.34
N LYS A 631 10.31 -29.83 -3.60
CA LYS A 631 9.95 -29.99 -2.18
C LYS A 631 11.04 -29.40 -1.31
N LYS A 632 10.65 -28.59 -0.33
CA LYS A 632 11.56 -27.99 0.65
C LYS A 632 12.53 -29.03 1.23
N GLU A 633 13.81 -28.70 1.28
CA GLU A 633 14.92 -29.53 1.80
C GLU A 633 15.18 -30.86 1.06
N ILE A 634 14.42 -31.20 0.01
CA ILE A 634 14.60 -32.43 -0.76
C ILE A 634 15.38 -32.14 -2.05
N CYS A 635 16.70 -32.24 -1.94
CA CYS A 635 17.65 -31.93 -3.01
C CYS A 635 17.29 -32.56 -4.37
N SER A 636 16.89 -33.84 -4.39
CA SER A 636 16.60 -34.59 -5.62
C SER A 636 15.47 -33.99 -6.46
N THR A 637 14.59 -33.19 -5.86
CA THR A 637 13.45 -32.56 -6.56
C THR A 637 13.80 -31.23 -7.24
N THR A 638 14.95 -30.63 -6.90
CA THR A 638 15.36 -29.31 -7.40
C THR A 638 15.46 -29.27 -8.94
N ASN A 639 15.87 -30.36 -9.57
CA ASN A 639 16.06 -30.40 -11.02
C ASN A 639 14.74 -30.34 -11.79
N ASP A 640 13.66 -30.89 -11.22
CA ASP A 640 12.35 -30.97 -11.88
C ASP A 640 11.61 -29.63 -11.85
N GLY A 641 11.96 -28.74 -10.90
CA GLY A 641 11.30 -27.45 -10.72
C GLY A 641 12.12 -26.22 -11.13
N LYS A 642 13.27 -26.36 -11.80
CA LYS A 642 14.09 -25.18 -12.18
C LYS A 642 13.34 -24.24 -13.11
N ILE A 643 13.44 -22.94 -12.83
CA ILE A 643 12.82 -21.87 -13.63
C ILE A 643 13.84 -20.80 -14.00
N ASP A 644 13.72 -20.25 -15.20
CA ASP A 644 14.63 -19.20 -15.70
C ASP A 644 14.36 -17.85 -15.02
N SER A 645 15.41 -17.18 -14.55
CA SER A 645 15.33 -15.81 -14.03
C SER A 645 15.41 -14.74 -15.13
N ILE A 646 15.05 -13.49 -14.80
CA ILE A 646 15.25 -12.33 -15.68
C ILE A 646 16.74 -12.11 -16.03
N ALA A 647 17.67 -12.51 -15.15
CA ALA A 647 19.10 -12.48 -15.46
C ALA A 647 19.45 -13.47 -16.57
N GLN A 648 18.93 -14.70 -16.50
CA GLN A 648 19.14 -15.70 -17.55
C GLN A 648 18.56 -15.23 -18.89
N HIS A 649 17.37 -14.63 -18.89
CA HIS A 649 16.78 -14.02 -20.07
C HIS A 649 17.64 -12.87 -20.64
N ALA A 650 18.16 -11.99 -19.80
CA ALA A 650 19.02 -10.88 -20.21
C ALA A 650 20.36 -11.38 -20.81
N LEU A 651 20.99 -12.37 -20.18
CA LEU A 651 22.24 -12.98 -20.64
C LEU A 651 22.06 -13.67 -22.00
N LYS A 652 20.95 -14.39 -22.22
CA LYS A 652 20.62 -15.02 -23.52
C LYS A 652 20.55 -14.01 -24.66
N GLU A 653 20.11 -12.78 -24.39
CA GLU A 653 20.07 -11.68 -25.37
C GLU A 653 21.40 -10.90 -25.46
N GLY A 654 22.43 -11.33 -24.73
CA GLY A 654 23.78 -10.75 -24.72
C GLY A 654 23.89 -9.45 -23.93
N LYS A 655 22.96 -9.16 -23.01
CA LYS A 655 23.06 -8.03 -22.07
C LYS A 655 23.96 -8.39 -20.90
N SER A 656 24.52 -7.37 -20.25
CA SER A 656 25.26 -7.57 -19.00
C SER A 656 24.32 -7.66 -17.82
N VAL A 657 24.68 -8.43 -16.79
CA VAL A 657 23.92 -8.51 -15.54
C VAL A 657 24.85 -8.24 -14.37
N GLY A 658 24.37 -7.48 -13.39
CA GLY A 658 25.01 -7.35 -12.09
C GLY A 658 24.01 -7.46 -10.94
N VAL A 659 24.53 -7.79 -9.78
CA VAL A 659 23.79 -7.89 -8.52
C VAL A 659 24.60 -7.21 -7.42
N ILE A 660 23.93 -6.34 -6.65
CA ILE A 660 24.51 -5.70 -5.48
C ILE A 660 23.54 -5.81 -4.31
N THR A 661 24.06 -6.01 -3.11
CA THR A 661 23.26 -6.13 -1.88
C THR A 661 24.05 -5.65 -0.66
N THR A 662 23.36 -5.21 0.39
CA THR A 662 23.94 -5.07 1.74
C THR A 662 23.83 -6.35 2.58
N SER A 663 23.14 -7.39 2.11
CA SER A 663 23.14 -8.72 2.73
C SER A 663 24.34 -9.57 2.26
N ARG A 664 24.33 -10.86 2.61
CA ARG A 664 25.20 -11.86 1.96
C ARG A 664 24.77 -11.99 0.50
N ILE A 665 25.72 -12.09 -0.41
CA ILE A 665 25.41 -12.28 -1.84
C ILE A 665 24.69 -13.61 -2.13
N THR A 666 24.76 -14.54 -1.18
CA THR A 666 24.13 -15.86 -1.18
C THR A 666 22.79 -15.90 -0.45
N ASP A 667 22.36 -14.79 0.16
CA ASP A 667 21.04 -14.69 0.77
C ASP A 667 19.92 -14.80 -0.28
N ALA A 668 18.69 -14.97 0.19
CA ALA A 668 17.55 -15.35 -0.64
C ALA A 668 17.26 -14.41 -1.81
N THR A 669 17.14 -13.10 -1.56
CA THR A 669 16.83 -12.09 -2.56
C THR A 669 17.86 -12.04 -3.71
N PRO A 670 19.18 -11.94 -3.47
CA PRO A 670 20.16 -11.95 -4.55
C PRO A 670 20.32 -13.35 -5.16
N ALA A 671 20.21 -14.43 -4.37
CA ALA A 671 20.32 -15.81 -4.85
C ALA A 671 19.21 -16.18 -5.83
N ALA A 672 17.98 -15.72 -5.63
CA ALA A 672 16.86 -15.97 -6.54
C ALA A 672 17.11 -15.44 -7.97
N LEU A 673 18.10 -14.55 -8.16
CA LEU A 673 18.53 -14.09 -9.48
C LEU A 673 19.29 -15.17 -10.27
N TYR A 674 20.01 -16.08 -9.61
CA TYR A 674 20.98 -16.95 -10.28
C TYR A 674 21.00 -18.42 -9.83
N ALA A 675 20.46 -18.75 -8.66
CA ALA A 675 20.51 -20.08 -8.07
C ALA A 675 19.15 -20.79 -8.15
N HIS A 676 19.20 -22.12 -8.04
CA HIS A 676 18.04 -22.97 -7.86
C HIS A 676 18.28 -23.83 -6.62
N SER A 677 17.51 -23.64 -5.55
CA SER A 677 17.69 -24.35 -4.29
C SER A 677 16.36 -24.76 -3.67
N ALA A 678 16.28 -26.02 -3.25
CA ALA A 678 15.18 -26.54 -2.45
C ALA A 678 15.20 -26.02 -1.00
N PHE A 679 16.23 -25.28 -0.59
CA PHE A 679 16.28 -24.64 0.71
C PHE A 679 17.19 -23.42 0.69
N ARG A 680 16.68 -22.27 1.14
CA ARG A 680 17.44 -21.00 1.11
C ARG A 680 18.74 -21.05 1.94
N GLU A 681 18.75 -21.81 3.03
CA GLU A 681 19.92 -21.94 3.92
C GLU A 681 21.09 -22.75 3.33
N TRP A 682 20.96 -23.30 2.12
CA TRP A 682 22.07 -23.98 1.44
C TRP A 682 23.05 -23.00 0.80
N GLU A 683 23.49 -21.99 1.56
CA GLU A 683 24.33 -20.88 1.09
C GLU A 683 25.75 -21.34 0.74
N GLY A 684 26.48 -21.88 1.71
CA GLY A 684 27.86 -22.37 1.56
C GLY A 684 28.00 -23.89 1.52
N TRP A 685 26.90 -24.63 1.76
CA TRP A 685 26.88 -26.09 1.70
C TRP A 685 25.47 -26.63 1.39
N ALA A 686 25.40 -27.69 0.58
CA ALA A 686 24.17 -28.40 0.25
C ALA A 686 24.39 -29.94 0.29
N PRO A 687 23.34 -30.74 0.50
CA PRO A 687 23.40 -32.19 0.34
C PRO A 687 23.70 -32.61 -1.11
N THR A 688 24.56 -33.62 -1.28
CA THR A 688 24.82 -34.24 -2.59
C THR A 688 23.53 -34.85 -3.18
N PRO A 689 23.25 -34.71 -4.49
CA PRO A 689 24.09 -34.12 -5.55
C PRO A 689 23.88 -32.62 -5.80
N CYS A 690 23.19 -31.90 -4.92
CA CYS A 690 22.96 -30.47 -5.09
C CYS A 690 24.24 -29.65 -4.87
N LYS A 691 24.30 -28.52 -5.56
CA LYS A 691 25.31 -27.50 -5.33
C LYS A 691 24.73 -26.43 -4.42
N ASP A 692 25.51 -25.99 -3.44
CA ASP A 692 25.20 -24.81 -2.63
C ASP A 692 25.13 -23.54 -3.49
N ILE A 693 24.45 -22.53 -2.96
CA ILE A 693 24.18 -21.26 -3.66
C ILE A 693 25.49 -20.55 -4.02
N ALA A 694 26.51 -20.53 -3.15
CA ALA A 694 27.81 -19.95 -3.45
C ALA A 694 28.49 -20.65 -4.63
N THR A 695 28.49 -21.99 -4.65
CA THR A 695 28.99 -22.76 -5.79
C THR A 695 28.18 -22.47 -7.07
N GLN A 696 26.86 -22.29 -6.97
CA GLN A 696 26.02 -21.89 -8.11
C GLN A 696 26.33 -20.47 -8.61
N LEU A 697 26.70 -19.53 -7.72
CA LEU A 697 27.12 -18.18 -8.12
C LEU A 697 28.40 -18.22 -8.97
N ILE A 698 29.38 -19.05 -8.59
CA ILE A 698 30.68 -19.07 -9.27
C ILE A 698 30.69 -19.99 -10.49
N GLU A 699 30.17 -21.21 -10.35
CA GLU A 699 30.25 -22.25 -11.39
C GLU A 699 28.95 -22.38 -12.21
N GLY A 700 27.82 -21.86 -11.72
CA GLY A 700 26.51 -22.03 -12.34
C GLY A 700 26.35 -21.30 -13.66
N SER A 701 25.34 -21.70 -14.45
CA SER A 701 25.12 -21.18 -15.81
C SER A 701 24.88 -19.67 -15.84
N VAL A 702 24.14 -19.14 -14.86
CA VAL A 702 23.86 -17.70 -14.72
C VAL A 702 25.00 -17.00 -13.97
N GLY A 703 25.31 -17.47 -12.76
CA GLY A 703 26.27 -16.83 -11.86
C GLY A 703 27.63 -16.54 -12.50
N LYS A 704 28.21 -17.51 -13.22
CA LYS A 704 29.52 -17.36 -13.86
C LYS A 704 29.58 -16.26 -14.93
N GLN A 705 28.43 -15.79 -15.43
CA GLN A 705 28.35 -14.76 -16.47
C GLN A 705 28.08 -13.36 -15.92
N LEU A 706 27.75 -13.23 -14.63
CA LEU A 706 27.52 -11.94 -13.99
C LEU A 706 28.79 -11.09 -14.05
N LYS A 707 28.65 -9.83 -14.45
CA LYS A 707 29.77 -8.89 -14.63
C LYS A 707 30.12 -8.15 -13.34
N VAL A 708 29.15 -7.96 -12.46
CA VAL A 708 29.33 -7.27 -11.18
C VAL A 708 28.57 -8.03 -10.11
N ILE A 709 29.27 -8.40 -9.05
CA ILE A 709 28.75 -9.13 -7.90
C ILE A 709 29.31 -8.41 -6.67
N LEU A 710 28.48 -7.69 -5.90
CA LEU A 710 28.94 -6.88 -4.76
C LEU A 710 28.04 -7.11 -3.54
N GLY A 711 28.61 -7.44 -2.39
CA GLY A 711 27.87 -7.58 -1.14
C GLY A 711 28.72 -8.19 -0.03
N GLY A 712 28.09 -8.79 0.97
CA GLY A 712 28.77 -9.59 2.00
C GLY A 712 28.85 -11.08 1.68
N GLY A 713 29.16 -11.89 2.69
CA GLY A 713 29.01 -13.35 2.70
C GLY A 713 30.29 -14.15 2.44
N ARG A 714 31.49 -13.59 2.65
CA ARG A 714 32.77 -14.28 2.37
C ARG A 714 32.87 -15.67 3.01
N LYS A 715 32.25 -15.91 4.17
CA LYS A 715 32.29 -17.22 4.87
C LYS A 715 31.81 -18.38 4.00
N SER A 716 30.93 -18.14 3.02
CA SER A 716 30.43 -19.17 2.10
C SER A 716 31.37 -19.49 0.92
N PHE A 717 32.46 -18.73 0.78
CA PHE A 717 33.40 -18.81 -0.34
C PHE A 717 34.80 -19.28 0.06
N ILE A 718 35.12 -19.33 1.36
CA ILE A 718 36.42 -19.74 1.88
C ILE A 718 36.41 -21.23 2.31
N PRO A 719 37.55 -21.95 2.26
CA PRO A 719 37.61 -23.37 2.63
C PRO A 719 37.14 -23.65 4.08
N LYS A 720 36.56 -24.84 4.33
CA LYS A 720 35.93 -25.20 5.63
C LYS A 720 36.76 -24.95 6.89
N ASP A 721 38.09 -25.08 6.80
CA ASP A 721 39.01 -24.95 7.94
C ASP A 721 39.63 -23.55 8.04
N LYS A 722 39.09 -22.58 7.30
CA LYS A 722 39.54 -21.17 7.31
C LYS A 722 38.58 -20.30 8.11
N ARG A 723 39.17 -19.24 8.66
CA ARG A 723 38.48 -18.14 9.34
C ARG A 723 38.38 -16.96 8.38
N ASP A 724 37.35 -16.15 8.55
CA ASP A 724 37.21 -14.92 7.77
C ASP A 724 38.39 -13.97 8.07
N GLU A 725 38.84 -13.26 7.03
CA GLU A 725 40.02 -12.40 7.13
C GLU A 725 39.77 -11.11 7.94
N GLU A 726 38.53 -10.63 8.00
CA GLU A 726 38.12 -9.44 8.77
C GLU A 726 37.79 -9.82 10.21
N ASP A 727 36.93 -10.84 10.38
CA ASP A 727 36.54 -11.36 11.68
C ASP A 727 37.08 -12.78 11.89
N ILE A 728 38.26 -12.85 12.52
CA ILE A 728 38.92 -14.13 12.80
C ILE A 728 38.14 -15.01 13.80
N SER A 729 37.12 -14.49 14.50
CA SER A 729 36.28 -15.33 15.37
C SER A 729 35.37 -16.24 14.56
N GLU A 730 35.06 -15.84 13.33
CA GLU A 730 34.11 -16.47 12.44
C GLU A 730 34.77 -17.52 11.54
N MET A 731 34.09 -18.66 11.39
CA MET A 731 34.55 -19.78 10.57
C MET A 731 33.82 -19.81 9.22
N SER A 732 34.44 -20.46 8.24
CA SER A 732 33.79 -20.83 6.98
C SER A 732 32.46 -21.58 7.22
N THR A 733 31.45 -21.30 6.40
CA THR A 733 30.21 -22.10 6.35
C THR A 733 30.32 -23.26 5.36
N ARG A 734 31.39 -23.33 4.56
CA ARG A 734 31.64 -24.45 3.65
C ARG A 734 31.97 -25.71 4.44
N LYS A 735 31.57 -26.87 3.92
CA LYS A 735 32.00 -28.19 4.44
C LYS A 735 32.99 -28.91 3.52
N ASP A 736 33.37 -28.27 2.42
CA ASP A 736 34.42 -28.72 1.51
C ASP A 736 35.67 -27.83 1.61
N ASN A 737 36.76 -28.25 0.97
CA ASN A 737 38.02 -27.50 0.97
C ASN A 737 38.12 -26.53 -0.22
N LYS A 738 37.02 -26.15 -0.87
CA LYS A 738 37.06 -25.26 -2.02
C LYS A 738 37.23 -23.80 -1.58
N ASP A 739 38.15 -23.09 -2.24
CA ASP A 739 38.15 -21.63 -2.24
C ASP A 739 37.49 -21.15 -3.53
N LEU A 740 36.25 -20.67 -3.40
CA LEU A 740 35.45 -20.22 -4.54
C LEU A 740 35.93 -18.87 -5.09
N ARG A 741 36.68 -18.09 -4.32
CA ARG A 741 37.29 -16.82 -4.77
C ARG A 741 38.42 -17.12 -5.74
N GLU A 742 39.30 -18.07 -5.38
CA GLU A 742 40.35 -18.55 -6.29
C GLU A 742 39.78 -19.27 -7.50
N THR A 743 38.72 -20.07 -7.30
CA THR A 743 38.01 -20.72 -8.40
C THR A 743 37.49 -19.69 -9.40
N TRP A 744 36.84 -18.62 -8.92
CA TRP A 744 36.35 -17.54 -9.78
C TRP A 744 37.47 -16.85 -10.57
N LYS A 745 38.59 -16.53 -9.91
CA LYS A 745 39.78 -15.94 -10.55
C LYS A 745 40.38 -16.86 -11.60
N SER A 746 40.51 -18.15 -11.31
CA SER A 746 41.00 -19.16 -12.27
C SER A 746 40.10 -19.22 -13.49
N MET A 747 38.77 -19.27 -13.31
CA MET A 747 37.82 -19.30 -14.42
C MET A 747 37.96 -18.08 -15.34
N ARG A 748 38.21 -16.88 -14.80
CA ARG A 748 38.45 -15.69 -15.63
C ARG A 748 39.72 -15.82 -16.47
N LYS A 749 40.79 -16.40 -15.91
CA LYS A 749 42.04 -16.67 -16.64
C LYS A 749 41.83 -17.74 -17.71
N ASP A 750 41.07 -18.78 -17.42
CA ASP A 750 40.74 -19.87 -18.35
C ASP A 750 39.86 -19.39 -19.52
N GLU A 751 39.05 -18.35 -19.31
CA GLU A 751 38.34 -17.61 -20.36
C GLU A 751 39.25 -16.70 -21.21
N GLY A 752 40.55 -16.65 -20.91
CA GLY A 752 41.55 -15.84 -21.63
C GLY A 752 41.58 -14.36 -21.23
N LEU A 753 40.96 -13.98 -20.11
CA LEU A 753 40.99 -12.60 -19.61
C LEU A 753 42.34 -12.30 -18.95
N LYS A 754 42.88 -11.11 -19.24
CA LYS A 754 44.08 -10.57 -18.56
C LYS A 754 43.74 -10.16 -17.13
N ASP A 755 44.73 -10.14 -16.24
CA ASP A 755 44.56 -9.80 -14.83
C ASP A 755 43.97 -8.38 -14.60
N ASP A 756 44.10 -7.45 -15.54
CA ASP A 756 43.50 -6.11 -15.47
C ASP A 756 42.02 -6.06 -15.91
N LYS A 757 41.46 -7.20 -16.36
CA LYS A 757 40.08 -7.34 -16.84
C LYS A 757 39.12 -7.91 -15.80
N PHE A 758 39.61 -8.41 -14.70
CA PHE A 758 38.77 -8.85 -13.59
C PHE A 758 39.42 -8.48 -12.26
N ALA A 759 38.60 -8.23 -11.25
CA ALA A 759 39.10 -7.91 -9.92
C ALA A 759 38.24 -8.58 -8.86
N TYR A 760 38.92 -9.10 -7.83
CA TYR A 760 38.32 -9.48 -6.57
C TYR A 760 38.74 -8.46 -5.51
N VAL A 761 37.79 -7.93 -4.74
CA VAL A 761 38.03 -6.92 -3.69
C VAL A 761 37.28 -7.29 -2.41
N GLU A 762 37.86 -6.95 -1.28
CA GLU A 762 37.28 -7.23 0.05
C GLU A 762 37.11 -5.96 0.90
N ARG A 763 37.66 -4.83 0.45
CA ARG A 763 37.74 -3.58 1.23
C ARG A 763 37.46 -2.34 0.41
N MET A 764 37.07 -1.25 1.09
CA MET A 764 36.73 0.03 0.46
C MET A 764 37.92 0.66 -0.30
N ASN A 765 39.15 0.55 0.19
CA ASN A 765 40.33 1.07 -0.51
C ASN A 765 40.60 0.33 -1.84
N GLU A 766 40.48 -1.00 -1.84
CA GLU A 766 40.59 -1.84 -3.03
C GLU A 766 39.46 -1.52 -4.02
N PHE A 767 38.21 -1.46 -3.54
CA PHE A 767 37.05 -1.07 -4.33
C PHE A 767 37.23 0.30 -5.00
N ASN A 768 37.74 1.29 -4.27
CA ASN A 768 38.03 2.62 -4.79
C ASN A 768 39.14 2.62 -5.84
N SER A 769 40.13 1.72 -5.72
CA SER A 769 41.22 1.59 -6.67
C SER A 769 40.80 1.03 -8.05
N ILE A 770 39.64 0.37 -8.12
CA ILE A 770 39.13 -0.22 -9.36
C ILE A 770 38.80 0.86 -10.38
N ASP A 771 39.50 0.83 -11.53
CA ASP A 771 39.14 1.58 -12.74
C ASP A 771 38.03 0.83 -13.51
N PRO A 772 36.76 1.30 -13.45
CA PRO A 772 35.63 0.61 -14.08
C PRO A 772 35.71 0.61 -15.61
N LYS A 773 36.60 1.42 -16.22
CA LYS A 773 36.81 1.41 -17.67
C LYS A 773 37.62 0.19 -18.11
N LYS A 774 38.50 -0.33 -17.26
CA LYS A 774 39.39 -1.46 -17.58
C LYS A 774 38.78 -2.80 -17.24
N VAL A 775 38.17 -2.91 -16.06
CA VAL A 775 37.64 -4.16 -15.49
C VAL A 775 36.32 -4.55 -16.14
N ASP A 776 36.23 -5.77 -16.67
CA ASP A 776 35.04 -6.37 -17.25
C ASP A 776 34.23 -7.21 -16.24
N TYR A 777 34.89 -7.72 -15.19
CA TYR A 777 34.29 -8.52 -14.12
C TYR A 777 34.74 -8.04 -12.74
N LEU A 778 33.80 -7.75 -11.85
CA LEU A 778 34.10 -7.35 -10.47
C LEU A 778 33.33 -8.24 -9.48
N LEU A 779 34.08 -8.92 -8.62
CA LEU A 779 33.56 -9.62 -7.44
C LEU A 779 34.02 -8.87 -6.19
N GLY A 780 33.09 -8.38 -5.39
CA GLY A 780 33.36 -7.67 -4.14
C GLY A 780 32.63 -8.35 -2.99
N LEU A 781 33.37 -8.87 -2.03
CA LEU A 781 32.81 -9.50 -0.83
C LEU A 781 33.34 -8.79 0.41
N PHE A 782 32.58 -7.83 0.93
CA PHE A 782 33.08 -6.82 1.87
C PHE A 782 32.96 -7.20 3.34
N SER A 783 32.13 -8.19 3.67
CA SER A 783 32.00 -8.76 5.01
C SER A 783 31.98 -10.30 4.97
N GLY A 784 32.37 -10.93 6.07
CA GLY A 784 32.21 -12.37 6.30
C GLY A 784 30.74 -12.81 6.29
N ALA A 785 29.87 -11.96 6.81
CA ALA A 785 28.42 -12.15 6.89
C ALA A 785 27.72 -11.06 6.06
N GLU A 786 26.60 -10.52 6.51
CA GLU A 786 26.01 -9.32 5.92
C GLU A 786 26.96 -8.12 6.08
N MET A 787 26.78 -7.10 5.24
CA MET A 787 27.48 -5.83 5.41
C MET A 787 27.00 -5.10 6.67
N ASN A 788 27.81 -4.20 7.19
CA ASN A 788 27.44 -3.35 8.32
C ASN A 788 26.21 -2.49 7.99
N TYR A 789 25.35 -2.26 8.99
CA TYR A 789 24.26 -1.29 8.87
C TYR A 789 24.79 0.09 8.49
N GLU A 790 24.04 0.88 7.72
CA GLU A 790 24.51 2.20 7.23
C GLU A 790 24.89 3.14 8.38
N ALA A 791 24.17 3.07 9.51
CA ALA A 791 24.46 3.83 10.71
C ALA A 791 25.84 3.54 11.32
N ASN A 792 26.36 2.33 11.10
CA ASN A 792 27.62 1.83 11.66
C ASN A 792 28.75 1.76 10.63
N ARG A 793 28.43 1.75 9.33
CA ARG A 793 29.36 1.49 8.22
C ARG A 793 30.63 2.35 8.24
N LEU A 794 30.53 3.62 8.61
CA LEU A 794 31.70 4.52 8.64
C LEU A 794 32.65 4.25 9.81
N ASN A 795 32.23 3.50 10.82
CA ASN A 795 33.06 3.10 11.96
C ASN A 795 33.80 1.79 11.71
N ASP A 796 33.47 1.08 10.64
CA ASP A 796 34.19 -0.13 10.25
C ASP A 796 35.61 0.22 9.75
N THR A 797 36.61 -0.35 10.42
CA THR A 797 38.02 -0.16 10.11
C THR A 797 38.52 -1.02 8.95
N TRP A 798 37.83 -2.12 8.64
CA TRP A 798 38.10 -2.93 7.44
C TRP A 798 37.66 -2.17 6.18
N GLY A 799 36.52 -1.49 6.30
CA GLY A 799 35.99 -0.47 5.41
C GLY A 799 35.09 -1.06 4.33
N GLU A 800 33.82 -0.64 4.32
CA GLU A 800 32.82 -1.07 3.35
C GLU A 800 32.32 0.08 2.44
N PRO A 801 32.11 -0.16 1.13
CA PRO A 801 31.43 0.79 0.26
C PRO A 801 29.95 0.92 0.63
N SER A 802 29.37 2.12 0.48
CA SER A 802 27.92 2.26 0.64
C SER A 802 27.16 1.61 -0.52
N LEU A 803 25.87 1.28 -0.31
CA LEU A 803 25.01 0.74 -1.36
C LEU A 803 25.00 1.62 -2.62
N GLY A 804 25.00 2.94 -2.43
CA GLY A 804 25.10 3.89 -3.52
C GLY A 804 26.46 3.91 -4.24
N ASP A 805 27.57 3.66 -3.53
CA ASP A 805 28.89 3.54 -4.17
C ASP A 805 29.00 2.26 -4.99
N MET A 806 28.48 1.14 -4.47
CA MET A 806 28.35 -0.12 -5.20
C MET A 806 27.49 0.05 -6.48
N ALA A 807 26.34 0.71 -6.38
CA ALA A 807 25.45 0.98 -7.52
C ALA A 807 26.13 1.81 -8.61
N LYS A 808 26.85 2.87 -8.20
CA LYS A 808 27.63 3.71 -9.12
C LYS A 808 28.67 2.88 -9.87
N LYS A 809 29.52 2.14 -9.15
CA LYS A 809 30.59 1.33 -9.77
C LYS A 809 30.01 0.26 -10.69
N ALA A 810 28.92 -0.40 -10.26
CA ALA A 810 28.23 -1.40 -11.05
C ALA A 810 27.75 -0.82 -12.40
N ILE A 811 27.07 0.33 -12.40
CA ILE A 811 26.62 0.98 -13.63
C ILE A 811 27.80 1.37 -14.52
N GLU A 812 28.91 1.88 -13.95
CA GLU A 812 30.09 2.26 -14.72
C GLU A 812 30.71 1.09 -15.50
N ILE A 813 30.68 -0.12 -14.93
CA ILE A 813 31.15 -1.35 -15.58
C ILE A 813 30.10 -1.88 -16.56
N LEU A 814 28.85 -2.01 -16.13
CA LEU A 814 27.76 -2.63 -16.90
C LEU A 814 27.41 -1.84 -18.16
N LYS A 815 27.44 -0.49 -18.10
CA LYS A 815 27.09 0.38 -19.23
C LYS A 815 28.04 0.26 -20.43
N LYS A 816 29.19 -0.40 -20.26
CA LYS A 816 30.11 -0.71 -21.37
C LYS A 816 29.48 -1.62 -22.41
N ASN A 817 28.49 -2.44 -22.03
CA ASN A 817 27.80 -3.29 -22.98
C ASN A 817 26.80 -2.47 -23.83
N PRO A 818 27.00 -2.33 -25.15
CA PRO A 818 26.12 -1.55 -26.00
C PRO A 818 24.72 -2.15 -26.13
N LYS A 819 24.52 -3.44 -25.83
CA LYS A 819 23.21 -4.09 -25.78
C LYS A 819 22.41 -3.73 -24.51
N GLY A 820 23.06 -3.11 -23.52
CA GLY A 820 22.48 -2.70 -22.25
C GLY A 820 22.67 -3.71 -21.13
N TYR A 821 22.05 -3.45 -19.98
CA TYR A 821 22.25 -4.24 -18.77
C TYR A 821 21.00 -4.39 -17.91
N LEU A 822 21.01 -5.41 -17.05
CA LEU A 822 20.12 -5.58 -15.91
C LEU A 822 20.95 -5.44 -14.63
N LEU A 823 20.47 -4.67 -13.65
CA LEU A 823 21.09 -4.55 -12.35
C LEU A 823 20.05 -4.75 -11.25
N LEU A 824 20.29 -5.71 -10.36
CA LEU A 824 19.58 -5.84 -9.09
C LEU A 824 20.35 -5.07 -8.01
N VAL A 825 19.65 -4.23 -7.26
CA VAL A 825 20.16 -3.46 -6.11
C VAL A 825 19.29 -3.76 -4.91
N GLU A 826 19.89 -4.26 -3.84
CA GLU A 826 19.13 -4.66 -2.66
C GLU A 826 19.62 -3.94 -1.40
N GLY A 827 18.68 -3.36 -0.65
CA GLY A 827 18.89 -2.94 0.73
C GLY A 827 18.45 -4.05 1.69
N GLY A 828 19.23 -5.12 1.80
CA GLY A 828 18.85 -6.33 2.55
C GLY A 828 18.96 -6.20 4.08
N ARG A 829 19.63 -5.17 4.58
CA ARG A 829 19.72 -4.89 6.03
C ARG A 829 18.48 -4.17 6.58
N ILE A 830 17.54 -3.75 5.74
CA ILE A 830 16.26 -3.18 6.19
C ILE A 830 15.48 -4.24 6.99
N ASP A 831 15.29 -5.41 6.39
CA ASP A 831 14.67 -6.60 6.98
C ASP A 831 15.34 -7.04 8.30
N HIS A 832 16.66 -7.26 8.27
CA HIS A 832 17.42 -7.62 9.48
C HIS A 832 17.28 -6.62 10.64
N GLY A 833 17.13 -5.32 10.32
CA GLY A 833 16.86 -4.30 11.33
C GLY A 833 15.47 -4.45 11.95
N HIS A 834 14.46 -4.77 11.14
CA HIS A 834 13.10 -5.00 11.59
C HIS A 834 12.95 -6.29 12.41
N HIS A 835 13.57 -7.39 12.00
CA HIS A 835 13.62 -8.65 12.75
C HIS A 835 14.08 -8.46 14.19
N HIS A 836 15.08 -7.61 14.41
CA HIS A 836 15.60 -7.29 15.75
C HIS A 836 14.85 -6.14 16.46
N ASN A 837 13.76 -5.63 15.88
CA ASN A 837 13.04 -4.43 16.31
C ASN A 837 13.91 -3.16 16.41
N LEU A 838 15.02 -3.10 15.66
CA LEU A 838 15.95 -1.97 15.60
C LEU A 838 15.51 -1.00 14.50
N ALA A 839 14.34 -0.38 14.68
CA ALA A 839 13.71 0.48 13.67
C ALA A 839 14.67 1.58 13.17
N HIS A 840 15.51 2.15 14.02
CA HIS A 840 16.47 3.16 13.61
C HIS A 840 17.48 2.65 12.58
N LEU A 841 17.98 1.42 12.72
CA LEU A 841 18.89 0.82 11.74
C LEU A 841 18.15 0.50 10.44
N ALA A 842 16.95 -0.08 10.53
CA ALA A 842 16.13 -0.37 9.36
C ALA A 842 15.82 0.89 8.53
N LEU A 843 15.49 2.01 9.19
CA LEU A 843 15.24 3.28 8.51
C LEU A 843 16.51 3.89 7.94
N ASP A 844 17.67 3.78 8.59
CA ASP A 844 18.94 4.25 8.03
C ASP A 844 19.37 3.47 6.79
N ASP A 845 19.16 2.16 6.77
CA ASP A 845 19.39 1.33 5.59
C ASP A 845 18.36 1.60 4.47
N THR A 846 17.13 1.97 4.82
CA THR A 846 16.15 2.50 3.85
C THR A 846 16.66 3.81 3.23
N LEU A 847 17.32 4.67 4.00
CA LEU A 847 17.96 5.88 3.46
C LEU A 847 19.18 5.57 2.59
N ALA A 848 19.93 4.50 2.88
CA ALA A 848 21.00 4.03 2.01
C ALA A 848 20.46 3.60 0.63
N LEU A 849 19.29 2.95 0.59
CA LEU A 849 18.58 2.65 -0.66
C LEU A 849 18.11 3.92 -1.38
N HIS A 850 17.57 4.90 -0.64
CA HIS A 850 17.22 6.22 -1.17
C HIS A 850 18.40 6.90 -1.88
N ASP A 851 19.57 6.91 -1.25
CA ASP A 851 20.79 7.50 -1.79
C ASP A 851 21.30 6.72 -3.01
N ALA A 852 21.17 5.39 -3.01
CA ALA A 852 21.50 4.56 -4.16
C ALA A 852 20.60 4.88 -5.37
N VAL A 853 19.29 5.00 -5.16
CA VAL A 853 18.33 5.39 -6.20
C VAL A 853 18.66 6.78 -6.75
N GLU A 854 18.96 7.77 -5.89
CA GLU A 854 19.39 9.10 -6.35
C GLU A 854 20.65 9.06 -7.23
N LYS A 855 21.66 8.27 -6.84
CA LYS A 855 22.89 8.11 -7.63
C LYS A 855 22.59 7.50 -8.99
N VAL A 856 21.74 6.47 -9.05
CA VAL A 856 21.34 5.84 -10.32
C VAL A 856 20.52 6.78 -11.20
N GLU A 857 19.62 7.59 -10.63
CA GLU A 857 18.89 8.64 -11.36
C GLU A 857 19.85 9.60 -12.07
N LYS A 858 20.93 10.02 -11.40
CA LYS A 858 21.95 10.94 -11.95
C LYS A 858 22.81 10.29 -13.04
N MET A 859 22.84 8.96 -13.14
CA MET A 859 23.72 8.20 -14.05
C MET A 859 23.02 7.58 -15.24
N THR A 860 21.68 7.55 -15.26
CA THR A 860 20.86 6.86 -16.26
C THR A 860 19.95 7.83 -16.99
N LYS A 861 19.48 7.46 -18.18
CA LYS A 861 18.50 8.27 -18.91
C LYS A 861 17.11 7.67 -18.77
N ASN A 862 16.12 8.53 -18.53
CA ASN A 862 14.73 8.10 -18.39
C ASN A 862 14.15 7.51 -19.68
N ASP A 863 14.73 7.82 -20.85
CA ASP A 863 14.23 7.35 -22.13
C ASP A 863 14.82 5.99 -22.57
N ASP A 864 15.84 5.46 -21.90
CA ASP A 864 16.44 4.16 -22.22
C ASP A 864 16.58 3.20 -21.04
N THR A 865 16.29 3.65 -19.81
CA THR A 865 16.46 2.86 -18.60
C THR A 865 15.16 2.76 -17.81
N LEU A 866 14.64 1.54 -17.65
CA LEU A 866 13.52 1.24 -16.75
C LEU A 866 14.08 1.12 -15.33
N LYS A 867 13.46 1.81 -14.38
CA LYS A 867 13.81 1.77 -12.96
C LYS A 867 12.57 1.39 -12.16
N ILE A 868 12.75 0.47 -11.23
CA ILE A 868 11.68 -0.04 -10.35
C ILE A 868 12.22 -0.07 -8.93
N VAL A 869 11.49 0.49 -7.97
CA VAL A 869 11.71 0.28 -6.53
C VAL A 869 10.52 -0.50 -5.98
N THR A 870 10.77 -1.58 -5.26
CA THR A 870 9.75 -2.40 -4.61
C THR A 870 10.31 -3.02 -3.33
N ALA A 871 9.47 -3.71 -2.60
CA ALA A 871 9.86 -4.68 -1.59
C ALA A 871 9.46 -6.10 -2.02
N ASP A 872 10.01 -7.09 -1.34
CA ASP A 872 9.66 -8.50 -1.46
C ASP A 872 8.55 -8.90 -0.45
N HIS A 873 8.58 -8.35 0.76
CA HIS A 873 7.50 -8.42 1.74
C HIS A 873 7.50 -7.20 2.67
N SER A 874 6.64 -7.22 3.69
CA SER A 874 6.55 -6.20 4.73
C SER A 874 6.92 -6.74 6.11
N HIS A 875 6.82 -5.91 7.14
CA HIS A 875 7.07 -6.26 8.54
C HIS A 875 5.89 -5.84 9.42
N SER A 876 5.79 -6.47 10.59
CA SER A 876 4.82 -6.16 11.64
C SER A 876 5.13 -4.84 12.36
N PHE A 877 5.53 -3.82 11.61
CA PHE A 877 6.04 -2.51 12.02
C PHE A 877 4.96 -1.44 11.88
N ILE A 878 4.71 -0.70 12.96
CA ILE A 878 3.56 0.20 13.11
C ILE A 878 3.98 1.61 13.52
N ILE A 879 3.27 2.60 12.98
CA ILE A 879 3.35 4.03 13.38
C ILE A 879 2.11 4.37 14.22
N ASN A 880 2.24 4.30 15.54
CA ASN A 880 1.16 4.56 16.50
C ASN A 880 0.74 6.04 16.52
N GLY A 881 -0.57 6.28 16.57
CA GLY A 881 -1.13 7.59 16.84
C GLY A 881 -1.25 7.93 18.33
N TYR A 882 -1.32 9.21 18.71
CA TYR A 882 -1.40 10.42 17.89
C TYR A 882 -0.25 11.37 18.24
N SER A 883 0.70 11.55 17.34
CA SER A 883 1.91 12.33 17.62
C SER A 883 1.93 13.63 16.84
N ASP A 884 2.37 14.72 17.49
CA ASP A 884 2.62 16.01 16.82
C ASP A 884 3.67 15.85 15.71
N ARG A 885 3.46 16.57 14.60
CA ARG A 885 4.30 16.50 13.40
C ARG A 885 5.76 16.92 13.64
N SER A 886 6.03 17.68 14.69
CA SER A 886 7.38 18.12 15.06
C SER A 886 8.19 17.08 15.84
N GLU A 887 7.56 16.03 16.36
CA GLU A 887 8.24 15.00 17.14
C GLU A 887 9.18 14.15 16.28
N SER A 888 10.30 13.72 16.89
CA SER A 888 11.19 12.73 16.27
C SER A 888 10.41 11.44 15.99
N ILE A 889 10.60 10.84 14.81
CA ILE A 889 9.91 9.59 14.47
C ILE A 889 10.30 8.45 15.43
N PHE A 890 11.50 8.50 16.02
CA PHE A 890 11.97 7.57 17.05
C PHE A 890 11.53 7.93 18.48
N GLY A 891 10.80 9.03 18.64
CA GLY A 891 10.41 9.58 19.93
C GLY A 891 9.18 8.93 20.55
N PHE A 892 8.64 9.62 21.54
CA PHE A 892 7.38 9.27 22.20
C PHE A 892 6.20 9.93 21.51
N ALA A 893 5.02 9.32 21.66
CA ALA A 893 3.79 9.98 21.28
C ALA A 893 3.52 11.19 22.18
N ARG A 894 3.50 12.39 21.59
CA ARG A 894 3.29 13.68 22.27
C ARG A 894 2.31 14.57 21.54
N ASN A 895 1.74 15.52 22.26
CA ASN A 895 1.00 16.65 21.70
C ASN A 895 1.56 17.97 22.27
N LEU A 896 0.97 19.10 21.87
CA LEU A 896 1.37 20.43 22.34
C LEU A 896 1.25 20.63 23.88
N GLU A 897 0.51 19.76 24.57
CA GLU A 897 0.33 19.80 26.03
C GLU A 897 1.33 18.91 26.78
N GLY A 898 2.11 18.08 26.07
CA GLY A 898 3.14 17.20 26.62
C GLY A 898 3.00 15.74 26.18
N ASP A 899 3.47 14.84 27.04
CA ASP A 899 3.45 13.39 26.79
C ASP A 899 2.02 12.85 26.71
N ARG A 900 1.73 12.08 25.65
CA ARG A 900 0.52 11.25 25.61
C ARG A 900 0.79 9.98 26.40
N LEU A 901 0.15 9.87 27.55
CA LEU A 901 0.25 8.69 28.39
C LEU A 901 -0.79 7.63 28.00
N ALA A 902 -0.39 6.37 28.05
CA ALA A 902 -1.29 5.23 28.00
C ALA A 902 -2.12 5.12 29.30
N GLU A 903 -3.10 4.22 29.40
CA GLU A 903 -3.97 4.13 30.59
C GLU A 903 -3.20 3.76 31.87
N ASP A 904 -2.08 3.07 31.73
CA ASP A 904 -1.13 2.73 32.82
C ASP A 904 -0.23 3.91 33.25
N LYS A 905 -0.46 5.11 32.69
CA LYS A 905 0.25 6.37 32.97
C LYS A 905 1.72 6.39 32.56
N LYS A 906 2.16 5.54 31.61
CA LYS A 906 3.53 5.61 31.06
C LYS A 906 3.51 6.00 29.58
N THR A 907 4.60 6.63 29.13
CA THR A 907 4.81 7.01 27.71
C THR A 907 4.93 5.79 26.81
N TYR A 908 4.60 5.93 25.53
CA TYR A 908 4.82 4.92 24.50
C TYR A 908 5.46 5.56 23.27
N THR A 909 6.19 4.77 22.50
CA THR A 909 6.91 5.23 21.30
C THR A 909 5.97 5.39 20.11
N ILE A 910 6.32 6.30 19.21
CA ILE A 910 5.60 6.47 17.93
C ILE A 910 5.72 5.19 17.11
N LEU A 911 6.92 4.61 17.04
CA LEU A 911 7.18 3.34 16.36
C LEU A 911 7.04 2.18 17.33
N SER A 912 6.51 1.05 16.85
CA SER A 912 6.51 -0.21 17.59
C SER A 912 6.33 -1.39 16.65
N TYR A 913 6.46 -2.60 17.18
CA TYR A 913 6.18 -3.84 16.45
C TYR A 913 5.06 -4.62 17.13
N THR A 914 4.34 -5.49 16.42
CA THR A 914 3.37 -6.37 17.11
C THR A 914 4.05 -7.55 17.78
N ASN A 915 5.22 -7.97 17.32
CA ASN A 915 6.00 -9.09 17.85
C ASN A 915 7.51 -8.86 17.68
N GLY A 916 8.34 -9.68 18.35
CA GLY A 916 9.81 -9.63 18.25
C GLY A 916 10.55 -9.39 19.57
N PRO A 917 11.88 -9.24 19.52
CA PRO A 917 12.73 -9.24 20.71
C PRO A 917 12.60 -7.98 21.57
N GLY A 918 12.06 -6.89 21.02
CA GLY A 918 11.75 -5.66 21.75
C GLY A 918 10.81 -5.87 22.94
N TYR A 919 10.08 -6.98 22.98
CA TYR A 919 9.25 -7.36 24.13
C TYR A 919 10.08 -7.47 25.40
N HIS A 920 11.20 -8.20 25.33
CA HIS A 920 12.07 -8.53 26.46
C HIS A 920 12.84 -7.31 26.95
N SER A 921 13.23 -6.42 26.04
CA SER A 921 13.95 -5.18 26.37
C SER A 921 13.07 -4.14 27.07
N ASN A 922 11.75 -4.21 26.88
CA ASN A 922 10.81 -3.18 27.34
C ASN A 922 9.86 -3.65 28.47
N ARG A 923 10.10 -4.83 29.05
CA ARG A 923 9.31 -5.38 30.15
C ARG A 923 10.18 -5.87 31.30
N ILE A 924 9.66 -5.75 32.52
CA ILE A 924 10.22 -6.36 33.74
C ILE A 924 9.11 -7.23 34.33
N ASN A 925 9.34 -8.54 34.45
CA ASN A 925 8.32 -9.52 34.87
C ASN A 925 7.02 -9.40 34.05
N ASP A 926 7.15 -9.29 32.71
CA ASP A 926 6.05 -9.06 31.75
C ASP A 926 5.28 -7.73 31.91
N ILE A 927 5.70 -6.85 32.82
CA ILE A 927 5.11 -5.53 33.00
C ILE A 927 5.92 -4.51 32.21
N ARG A 928 5.23 -3.73 31.37
CA ARG A 928 5.81 -2.64 30.58
C ARG A 928 6.61 -1.68 31.46
N LYS A 929 7.87 -1.41 31.13
CA LYS A 929 8.70 -0.44 31.86
C LYS A 929 8.26 1.00 31.53
N ASN A 930 8.64 1.96 32.37
CA ASN A 930 8.48 3.38 32.02
C ASN A 930 9.61 3.78 31.07
N LEU A 931 9.27 4.11 29.82
CA LEU A 931 10.25 4.39 28.78
C LEU A 931 10.87 5.79 28.87
N THR A 932 10.38 6.68 29.75
CA THR A 932 10.88 8.07 29.87
C THR A 932 12.38 8.21 30.18
N LEU A 933 13.01 7.16 30.72
CA LEU A 933 14.45 7.12 31.00
C LEU A 933 15.27 6.47 29.87
N GLU A 934 14.60 5.96 28.83
CA GLU A 934 15.24 5.28 27.70
C GLU A 934 15.63 6.29 26.62
N GLU A 935 16.79 6.08 26.01
CA GLU A 935 17.25 6.84 24.85
C GLU A 935 16.72 6.18 23.56
N THR A 936 15.45 6.43 23.22
CA THR A 936 14.80 5.80 22.06
C THR A 936 15.39 6.24 20.71
N THR A 937 16.20 7.30 20.71
CA THR A 937 16.98 7.76 19.54
C THR A 937 18.30 7.01 19.36
N ASN A 938 18.70 6.14 20.30
CA ASN A 938 19.86 5.28 20.12
C ASN A 938 19.60 4.30 18.97
N PRO A 939 20.50 4.18 17.97
CA PRO A 939 20.32 3.25 16.86
C PRO A 939 20.09 1.79 17.28
N HIS A 940 20.59 1.39 18.45
CA HIS A 940 20.48 0.02 18.97
C HIS A 940 19.34 -0.14 19.99
N TYR A 941 18.46 0.85 20.13
CA TYR A 941 17.25 0.69 20.94
C TYR A 941 16.27 -0.26 20.24
N ALA A 942 15.98 -1.40 20.88
CA ALA A 942 14.93 -2.31 20.43
C ALA A 942 13.56 -1.74 20.82
N PHE A 943 12.76 -1.38 19.82
CA PHE A 943 11.44 -0.78 20.02
C PHE A 943 10.45 -1.77 20.61
N ASP A 944 9.49 -1.28 21.41
CA ASP A 944 8.53 -2.13 22.12
C ASP A 944 7.72 -3.02 21.15
N SER A 945 7.48 -4.26 21.57
CA SER A 945 6.68 -5.23 20.83
C SER A 945 5.70 -5.99 21.72
N GLY A 946 4.66 -6.57 21.13
CA GLY A 946 3.55 -7.18 21.86
C GLY A 946 3.72 -8.65 22.20
N VAL A 947 4.30 -9.44 21.30
CA VAL A 947 4.49 -10.89 21.44
C VAL A 947 5.99 -11.19 21.48
N PRO A 948 6.49 -11.91 22.52
CA PRO A 948 7.91 -12.21 22.63
C PRO A 948 8.32 -13.26 21.61
N LEU A 949 9.17 -12.86 20.68
CA LEU A 949 9.84 -13.75 19.75
C LEU A 949 11.32 -13.38 19.71
N GLU A 950 12.17 -14.37 19.40
CA GLU A 950 13.60 -14.14 19.15
C GLU A 950 13.80 -13.16 17.98
N ASP A 951 13.06 -13.38 16.90
CA ASP A 951 12.97 -12.50 15.74
C ASP A 951 11.51 -12.11 15.50
N GLU A 952 11.32 -10.85 15.13
CA GLU A 952 10.03 -10.38 14.62
C GLU A 952 9.65 -11.11 13.33
N THR A 953 8.36 -11.20 13.03
CA THR A 953 7.86 -11.84 11.82
C THR A 953 7.47 -10.83 10.75
N HIS A 954 7.65 -11.21 9.49
CA HIS A 954 7.17 -10.44 8.34
C HIS A 954 5.66 -10.18 8.43
N SER A 955 5.15 -9.31 7.55
CA SER A 955 3.72 -9.02 7.45
C SER A 955 3.13 -9.21 6.05
N GLY A 956 1.85 -9.60 6.01
CA GLY A 956 1.13 -10.10 4.84
C GLY A 956 0.42 -9.04 3.98
N GLU A 957 0.60 -7.75 4.25
CA GLU A 957 0.07 -6.67 3.41
C GLU A 957 0.78 -6.54 2.07
N ASP A 958 0.10 -5.88 1.14
CA ASP A 958 0.65 -5.52 -0.16
C ASP A 958 1.79 -4.48 -0.01
N VAL A 959 2.79 -4.58 -0.87
CA VAL A 959 3.91 -3.62 -0.93
C VAL A 959 3.84 -2.76 -2.19
N ALA A 960 4.38 -1.55 -2.14
CA ALA A 960 4.34 -0.62 -3.26
C ALA A 960 5.41 -0.91 -4.33
N ILE A 961 5.04 -0.74 -5.60
CA ILE A 961 5.94 -0.78 -6.76
C ILE A 961 6.02 0.63 -7.35
N TYR A 962 7.17 1.29 -7.23
CA TYR A 962 7.42 2.60 -7.84
C TYR A 962 8.19 2.41 -9.16
N ALA A 963 7.76 3.04 -10.25
CA ALA A 963 8.39 2.83 -11.55
C ALA A 963 8.60 4.12 -12.36
N LYS A 964 9.71 4.15 -13.10
CA LYS A 964 10.07 5.25 -14.00
C LYS A 964 10.86 4.75 -15.20
N GLY A 965 10.51 5.24 -16.39
CA GLY A 965 11.26 4.99 -17.62
C GLY A 965 10.43 4.30 -18.70
N PRO A 966 11.05 3.61 -19.67
CA PRO A 966 10.32 2.95 -20.73
C PRO A 966 9.42 1.84 -20.17
N PHE A 967 8.14 1.89 -20.54
CA PHE A 967 7.07 0.99 -20.10
C PHE A 967 6.74 0.99 -18.60
N SER A 968 7.22 1.97 -17.82
CA SER A 968 6.85 2.09 -16.40
C SER A 968 5.33 2.20 -16.17
N HIS A 969 4.61 2.81 -17.12
CA HIS A 969 3.15 2.92 -17.12
C HIS A 969 2.38 1.60 -17.22
N LEU A 970 3.04 0.45 -17.32
CA LEU A 970 2.42 -0.87 -17.17
C LEU A 970 2.28 -1.27 -15.68
N ILE A 971 2.86 -0.49 -14.77
CA ILE A 971 2.72 -0.58 -13.33
C ILE A 971 1.76 0.53 -12.93
N HIS A 972 0.49 0.18 -12.74
CA HIS A 972 -0.56 1.18 -12.55
C HIS A 972 -1.73 0.70 -11.68
N GLY A 973 -1.79 -0.56 -11.27
CA GLY A 973 -2.90 -1.13 -10.50
C GLY A 973 -2.42 -2.04 -9.37
N VAL A 974 -3.23 -3.04 -9.00
CA VAL A 974 -2.82 -4.14 -8.12
C VAL A 974 -2.35 -5.31 -8.96
N HIS A 975 -1.19 -5.85 -8.63
CA HIS A 975 -0.51 -6.89 -9.38
C HIS A 975 -0.14 -8.05 -8.46
N GLU A 976 -0.10 -9.26 -9.00
CA GLU A 976 0.68 -10.31 -8.35
C GLU A 976 2.17 -9.93 -8.38
N GLN A 977 2.93 -10.26 -7.33
CA GLN A 977 4.37 -9.93 -7.29
C GLN A 977 5.15 -10.50 -8.48
N ASN A 978 4.72 -11.65 -9.00
CA ASN A 978 5.35 -12.33 -10.13
C ASN A 978 5.13 -11.62 -11.49
N TYR A 979 4.32 -10.56 -11.52
CA TYR A 979 4.13 -9.69 -12.69
C TYR A 979 5.35 -8.82 -13.01
N ILE A 980 6.14 -8.40 -12.02
CA ILE A 980 7.25 -7.45 -12.20
C ILE A 980 8.27 -7.93 -13.25
N PRO A 981 8.75 -9.20 -13.21
CA PRO A 981 9.58 -9.78 -14.27
C PRO A 981 9.02 -9.72 -15.69
N TYR A 982 7.69 -9.75 -15.84
CA TYR A 982 7.04 -9.72 -17.14
C TYR A 982 7.09 -8.31 -17.73
N VAL A 983 6.86 -7.28 -16.91
CA VAL A 983 7.08 -5.88 -17.30
C VAL A 983 8.53 -5.65 -17.69
N ILE A 984 9.50 -6.11 -16.88
CA ILE A 984 10.93 -6.00 -17.18
C ILE A 984 11.24 -6.69 -18.51
N SER A 985 10.78 -7.93 -18.68
CA SER A 985 11.08 -8.75 -19.86
C SER A 985 10.49 -8.16 -21.14
N TYR A 986 9.25 -7.67 -21.07
CA TYR A 986 8.57 -6.99 -22.17
C TYR A 986 9.31 -5.70 -22.55
N SER A 987 9.65 -4.87 -21.55
CA SER A 987 10.32 -3.58 -21.76
C SER A 987 11.71 -3.75 -22.38
N MET A 988 12.48 -4.73 -21.90
CA MET A 988 13.85 -5.00 -22.36
C MET A 988 13.94 -5.81 -23.64
N CYS A 989 12.82 -6.39 -24.10
CA CYS A 989 12.77 -7.35 -25.20
C CYS A 989 13.65 -8.59 -24.94
N ILE A 990 13.43 -9.24 -23.79
CA ILE A 990 14.15 -10.46 -23.39
C ILE A 990 13.16 -11.60 -23.14
N GLY A 991 13.67 -12.82 -23.03
CA GLY A 991 12.83 -14.02 -22.84
C GLY A 991 11.84 -14.18 -24.00
N LYS A 992 10.58 -14.52 -23.68
CA LYS A 992 9.52 -14.73 -24.68
C LYS A 992 9.12 -13.47 -25.45
N TYR A 993 9.50 -12.27 -25.00
CA TYR A 993 9.14 -10.99 -25.63
C TYR A 993 10.21 -10.43 -26.56
N ASN A 994 11.29 -11.15 -26.83
CA ASN A 994 12.38 -10.67 -27.71
C ASN A 994 11.92 -10.31 -29.14
N LYS A 995 10.79 -10.86 -29.59
CA LYS A 995 10.14 -10.59 -30.89
C LYS A 995 8.89 -9.72 -30.78
N ALA A 996 8.61 -9.09 -29.64
CA ALA A 996 7.47 -8.19 -29.52
C ALA A 996 7.60 -7.00 -30.49
N LYS A 997 6.46 -6.38 -30.84
CA LYS A 997 6.38 -5.39 -31.92
C LYS A 997 7.33 -4.20 -31.72
N HIS A 998 7.46 -3.70 -30.50
CA HIS A 998 8.37 -2.58 -30.16
C HIS A 998 9.85 -2.97 -30.14
N CYS A 999 10.17 -4.27 -30.22
CA CYS A 999 11.54 -4.78 -30.22
C CYS A 999 12.19 -4.77 -31.60
N SER A 1000 11.39 -4.65 -32.67
CA SER A 1000 11.84 -4.75 -34.05
C SER A 1000 12.40 -3.44 -34.63
N THR A 1001 12.44 -2.35 -33.87
CA THR A 1001 12.98 -1.08 -34.34
C THR A 1001 14.50 -1.03 -34.17
N ASN A 1002 15.23 -1.54 -35.16
CA ASN A 1002 16.53 -0.94 -35.49
C ASN A 1002 16.27 0.52 -35.87
N GLY A 1003 16.98 1.44 -35.23
CA GLY A 1003 16.90 2.86 -35.55
C GLY A 1003 17.28 3.10 -37.01
N ASN A 1004 16.29 3.23 -37.89
CA ASN A 1004 16.37 3.97 -39.15
C ASN A 1004 15.02 4.24 -39.84
N ASP A 1005 13.87 3.87 -39.28
CA ASP A 1005 12.56 4.22 -39.88
C ASP A 1005 11.95 5.52 -39.34
N LYS A 1006 12.79 6.55 -39.15
CA LYS A 1006 12.34 7.96 -39.19
C LYS A 1006 12.49 8.52 -40.61
N LEU A 1007 12.03 7.79 -41.62
CA LEU A 1007 11.87 8.27 -43.00
C LEU A 1007 11.09 7.25 -43.82
N ASN A 1008 9.78 7.07 -43.60
CA ASN A 1008 8.90 6.54 -44.66
C ASN A 1008 7.38 6.72 -44.47
N SER A 1009 6.91 7.46 -43.46
CA SER A 1009 5.48 7.87 -43.44
C SER A 1009 5.14 9.00 -44.43
N MET A 1010 6.14 9.63 -45.07
CA MET A 1010 5.93 10.66 -46.10
C MET A 1010 5.94 10.14 -47.56
N ASN A 1011 6.29 8.87 -47.82
CA ASN A 1011 6.37 8.36 -49.20
C ASN A 1011 5.13 7.60 -49.67
N ILE A 1012 4.31 7.06 -48.77
CA ILE A 1012 3.08 6.34 -49.17
C ILE A 1012 2.02 7.31 -49.73
N TYR A 1013 1.92 8.53 -49.18
CA TYR A 1013 1.05 9.57 -49.73
C TYR A 1013 1.54 10.13 -51.08
N LYS A 1014 2.87 10.20 -51.31
CA LYS A 1014 3.42 10.64 -52.60
C LYS A 1014 3.31 9.56 -53.68
N LEU A 1015 3.47 8.28 -53.33
CA LEU A 1015 3.24 7.17 -54.27
C LEU A 1015 1.76 7.02 -54.66
N LEU A 1016 0.82 7.26 -53.73
CA LEU A 1016 -0.61 7.29 -54.08
C LEU A 1016 -0.97 8.47 -55.00
N ILE A 1017 -0.40 9.67 -54.77
CA ILE A 1017 -0.67 10.85 -55.60
C ILE A 1017 -0.05 10.70 -57.00
N ILE A 1018 1.14 10.10 -57.13
CA ILE A 1018 1.77 9.86 -58.45
C ILE A 1018 1.01 8.77 -59.24
N SER A 1019 0.45 7.76 -58.55
CA SER A 1019 -0.36 6.71 -59.19
C SER A 1019 -1.70 7.25 -59.69
N VAL A 1020 -2.32 8.19 -58.97
CA VAL A 1020 -3.57 8.84 -59.39
C VAL A 1020 -3.33 9.85 -60.52
N ILE A 1021 -2.20 10.57 -60.53
CA ILE A 1021 -1.88 11.52 -61.63
C ILE A 1021 -1.52 10.78 -62.93
N LEU A 1022 -0.89 9.61 -62.87
CA LEU A 1022 -0.59 8.78 -64.05
C LEU A 1022 -1.83 8.07 -64.63
N LEU A 1023 -2.87 7.84 -63.83
CA LEU A 1023 -4.16 7.31 -64.30
C LEU A 1023 -5.03 8.35 -65.03
N PHE A 1024 -4.76 9.66 -64.87
CA PHE A 1024 -5.49 10.75 -65.53
C PHE A 1024 -4.79 11.31 -66.80
N HIS A 1025 -3.63 10.78 -67.20
CA HIS A 1025 -2.92 11.17 -68.44
C HIS A 1025 -2.78 10.03 -69.46
N ALA A 1026 -3.47 8.91 -69.26
CA ALA A 1026 -3.52 7.79 -70.20
C ALA A 1026 -4.96 7.34 -70.49
N LYS A 1027 -5.85 8.29 -70.82
CA LYS A 1027 -6.89 8.21 -71.86
C LYS A 1027 -7.70 9.49 -71.92
#